data_AF-A0A397JJZ5-F1
#
_entry.id   AF-A0A397JJZ5-F1
#
_cell.length_a   1.000
_cell.length_b   1.000
_cell.length_c   1.000
_cell.angle_alpha   90.00
_cell.angle_beta   90.00
_cell.angle_gamma   90.00
#
_symmetry.space_group_name_H-M   'P 1'
#
loop_
_entity.id
_entity.type
_entity.pdbx_description
1 polymer ?
#
loop_
_entity_poly.entity_id
_entity_poly.type
_entity_poly.pdbx_seq_one_letter_code
_entity_poly.pdbx_strand_id
1 'polypeptide(L)'
;MTTQFYERLSNDLTHLLENPIDYNVAIEVGEEPDNQTYKVHSYILQSRNSYFYKKLNEISFNENHIKVLKMPNISIRIFNIIIKYIYGGIISLENLENSVIFNLLITSNELNLEELIEHIQTHFVNNNASWLRLNFSRIYQTIFQVKNFNIIKDFCNNIVAKYPNTIFESENFQTLPEDTLISIIKRDDLQLEESKIWQYVIQWGKAQNPTLPSNLDEWTNDNFLTLKTTLKQCLSHIRYFSISENLENSVIFNLLITSNELNLEELIEHIQTHFVNNNASWLRLNFSRIYQTIFQVKNFNIIKDFCNNIVAKYPNTIFESENFQTLPEDTLISIIKRDDLQLEESKIWQYVIQWGKAQNPTLPSNLDEWTNDNFLTLKTTLKQCLSHIRYFSISGKDVFEMISPYQQILEPKLWSDINKKIMTPNKPISSTVLPSRKILNVTLPTRTTLSSNIITDEHTLEISSWIDKRESNYTENNPYEFELLVRGSRDGFDVKTIYEFCDKVSNTVVVLKVKDTGEILGGYIPCELNKNKNDCINSQDSFTFSLKNTNLKNSILSRVKNFDYAILNYPQDSRIYFGHTLCLVGNLKTEKNSCCLQNEFSYEKPIRSKEFVDKNYFSDCKIKFNLEEYEVFEVSKKK
;
A
#
# COMPACT_ATOMS: atom_id res chain seq x y z
N MET A 1 13.16 -50.71 52.41
CA MET A 1 12.20 -50.75 51.28
C MET A 1 10.99 -49.95 51.73
N THR A 2 10.70 -48.83 51.09
CA THR A 2 9.60 -47.94 51.48
C THR A 2 8.39 -48.29 50.65
N THR A 3 7.27 -48.66 51.28
CA THR A 3 5.99 -48.93 50.61
C THR A 3 5.04 -47.78 50.95
N GLN A 4 4.40 -47.20 49.93
CA GLN A 4 3.50 -46.07 50.07
C GLN A 4 2.05 -46.55 49.92
N PHE A 5 1.15 -46.10 50.81
CA PHE A 5 -0.27 -46.48 50.84
C PHE A 5 -1.19 -45.27 50.57
N TYR A 6 -0.86 -44.46 49.57
CA TYR A 6 -1.55 -43.19 49.32
C TYR A 6 -2.99 -43.35 48.81
N GLU A 7 -3.29 -44.40 48.05
CA GLU A 7 -4.63 -44.64 47.51
C GLU A 7 -5.66 -44.84 48.63
N ARG A 8 -5.36 -45.71 49.60
CA ARG A 8 -6.24 -45.91 50.74
C ARG A 8 -6.39 -44.63 51.58
N LEU A 9 -5.29 -43.93 51.85
CA LEU A 9 -5.33 -42.65 52.57
C LEU A 9 -6.22 -41.61 51.86
N SER A 10 -6.10 -41.51 50.54
CA SER A 10 -6.92 -40.64 49.70
C SER A 10 -8.41 -41.00 49.78
N ASN A 11 -8.74 -42.28 49.68
CA ASN A 11 -10.11 -42.77 49.81
C ASN A 11 -10.67 -42.50 51.21
N ASP A 12 -9.89 -42.76 52.26
CA ASP A 12 -10.26 -42.52 53.65
C ASP A 12 -10.57 -41.02 53.90
N LEU A 13 -9.76 -40.11 53.34
CA LEU A 13 -10.03 -38.67 53.40
C LEU A 13 -11.28 -38.30 52.58
N THR A 14 -11.42 -38.82 51.36
CA THR A 14 -12.56 -38.53 50.49
C THR A 14 -13.89 -38.94 51.13
N HIS A 15 -13.92 -40.06 51.87
CA HIS A 15 -15.10 -40.50 52.60
C HIS A 15 -15.59 -39.48 53.65
N LEU A 16 -14.70 -38.63 54.18
CA LEU A 16 -15.08 -37.54 55.09
C LEU A 16 -15.91 -36.45 54.39
N LEU A 17 -15.92 -36.37 53.05
CA LEU A 17 -16.86 -35.49 52.34
C LEU A 17 -18.28 -36.03 52.33
N GLU A 18 -18.44 -37.36 52.24
CA GLU A 18 -19.74 -38.03 52.21
C GLU A 18 -20.34 -38.11 53.62
N ASN A 19 -19.49 -38.36 54.61
CA ASN A 19 -19.84 -38.44 56.03
C ASN A 19 -19.01 -37.43 56.84
N PRO A 20 -19.41 -36.13 56.86
CA PRO A 20 -18.63 -35.03 57.41
C PRO A 20 -18.70 -34.98 58.94
N ILE A 21 -18.17 -36.00 59.60
CA ILE A 21 -17.99 -36.04 61.06
C ILE A 21 -16.93 -34.99 61.45
N ASP A 22 -17.17 -34.24 62.51
CA ASP A 22 -16.26 -33.19 63.02
C ASP A 22 -15.91 -32.07 62.01
N TYR A 23 -16.78 -31.82 61.04
CA TYR A 23 -16.63 -30.68 60.14
C TYR A 23 -16.65 -29.36 60.93
N ASN A 24 -15.83 -28.42 60.52
CA ASN A 24 -15.68 -27.10 61.17
C ASN A 24 -15.73 -25.93 60.18
N VAL A 25 -16.04 -26.20 58.92
CA VAL A 25 -16.24 -25.22 57.86
C VAL A 25 -17.50 -25.57 57.06
N ALA A 26 -18.32 -24.57 56.75
CA ALA A 26 -19.43 -24.65 55.83
C ALA A 26 -19.18 -23.70 54.65
N ILE A 27 -19.20 -24.23 53.42
CA ILE A 27 -19.02 -23.44 52.19
C ILE A 27 -20.34 -23.41 51.43
N GLU A 28 -20.94 -22.23 51.30
CA GLU A 28 -22.13 -21.99 50.48
C GLU A 28 -21.71 -21.66 49.05
N VAL A 29 -22.12 -22.48 48.08
CA VAL A 29 -21.69 -22.38 46.68
C VAL A 29 -22.90 -22.21 45.76
N GLY A 30 -22.79 -21.32 44.78
CA GLY A 30 -23.87 -20.95 43.87
C GLY A 30 -24.70 -19.78 44.39
N GLU A 31 -25.52 -19.20 43.50
CA GLU A 31 -26.41 -18.07 43.81
C GLU A 31 -27.66 -18.52 44.56
N GLU A 32 -28.16 -17.69 45.48
CA GLU A 32 -29.43 -17.94 46.16
C GLU A 32 -30.61 -17.81 45.18
N PRO A 33 -31.65 -18.66 45.26
CA PRO A 33 -31.92 -19.66 46.31
C PRO A 33 -31.38 -21.07 46.02
N ASP A 34 -30.75 -21.30 44.87
CA ASP A 34 -30.31 -22.63 44.41
C ASP A 34 -28.91 -23.02 44.91
N ASN A 35 -28.42 -22.36 45.97
CA ASN A 35 -27.09 -22.60 46.51
C ASN A 35 -27.00 -23.94 47.25
N GLN A 36 -25.80 -24.52 47.28
CA GLN A 36 -25.51 -25.76 48.00
C GLN A 36 -24.47 -25.51 49.09
N THR A 37 -24.74 -26.02 50.30
CA THR A 37 -23.80 -25.98 51.42
C THR A 37 -22.95 -27.24 51.50
N TYR A 38 -21.64 -27.08 51.51
CA TYR A 38 -20.65 -28.14 51.68
C TYR A 38 -20.07 -28.11 53.10
N LYS A 39 -20.20 -29.22 53.84
CA LYS A 39 -19.65 -29.39 55.18
C LYS A 39 -18.26 -30.02 55.08
N VAL A 40 -17.23 -29.29 55.49
CA VAL A 40 -15.83 -29.60 55.18
C VAL A 40 -14.89 -29.28 56.36
N HIS A 41 -13.65 -29.76 56.27
CA HIS A 41 -12.63 -29.73 57.31
C HIS A 41 -11.55 -28.70 56.96
N SER A 42 -11.32 -27.75 57.87
CA SER A 42 -10.34 -26.68 57.68
C SER A 42 -8.94 -27.24 57.39
N TYR A 43 -8.46 -28.20 58.17
CA TYR A 43 -7.08 -28.71 58.01
C TYR A 43 -6.82 -29.34 56.64
N ILE A 44 -7.79 -30.06 56.08
CA ILE A 44 -7.66 -30.64 54.73
C ILE A 44 -7.59 -29.52 53.68
N LEU A 45 -8.53 -28.57 53.72
CA LEU A 45 -8.54 -27.44 52.79
C LEU A 45 -7.26 -26.61 52.87
N GLN A 46 -6.84 -26.24 54.08
CA GLN A 46 -5.69 -25.39 54.33
C GLN A 46 -4.36 -26.07 53.98
N SER A 47 -4.25 -27.39 54.16
CA SER A 47 -3.03 -28.15 53.82
C SER A 47 -2.83 -28.33 52.31
N ARG A 48 -3.93 -28.41 51.56
CA ARG A 48 -3.92 -28.68 50.11
C ARG A 48 -3.97 -27.42 49.25
N ASN A 49 -4.40 -26.28 49.82
CA ASN A 49 -4.68 -25.10 49.03
C ASN A 49 -4.42 -23.79 49.80
N SER A 50 -3.56 -22.95 49.22
CA SER A 50 -3.12 -21.69 49.81
C SER A 50 -4.23 -20.61 49.87
N TYR A 51 -5.20 -20.66 48.95
CA TYR A 51 -6.37 -19.78 48.97
C TYR A 51 -7.23 -20.05 50.20
N PHE A 52 -7.59 -21.31 50.46
CA PHE A 52 -8.35 -21.68 51.66
C PHE A 52 -7.54 -21.49 52.94
N TYR A 53 -6.22 -21.70 52.94
CA TYR A 53 -5.35 -21.32 54.05
C TYR A 53 -5.54 -19.85 54.45
N LYS A 54 -5.39 -18.93 53.49
CA LYS A 54 -5.53 -17.49 53.74
C LYS A 54 -6.96 -17.14 54.14
N LYS A 55 -7.95 -17.55 53.34
CA LYS A 55 -9.36 -17.18 53.54
C LYS A 55 -9.94 -17.69 54.85
N LEU A 56 -9.65 -18.94 55.22
CA LEU A 56 -10.18 -19.48 56.47
C LEU A 56 -9.52 -18.84 57.70
N ASN A 57 -8.29 -18.34 57.61
CA ASN A 57 -7.65 -17.61 58.71
C ASN A 57 -8.24 -16.21 58.92
N GLU A 58 -8.87 -15.62 57.89
CA GLU A 58 -9.60 -14.34 57.99
C GLU A 58 -11.01 -14.51 58.61
N ILE A 59 -11.57 -15.71 58.59
CA ILE A 59 -12.94 -15.99 59.04
C ILE A 59 -12.94 -16.44 60.50
N SER A 60 -13.76 -15.77 61.31
CA SER A 60 -14.05 -16.14 62.69
C SER A 60 -15.07 -17.29 62.76
N PHE A 61 -15.02 -18.08 63.82
CA PHE A 61 -16.03 -19.10 64.10
C PHE A 61 -17.37 -18.48 64.51
N ASN A 62 -18.47 -19.12 64.13
CA ASN A 62 -19.80 -18.79 64.63
C ASN A 62 -20.09 -19.47 65.98
N GLU A 63 -21.30 -19.29 66.51
CA GLU A 63 -21.75 -19.87 67.80
C GLU A 63 -21.63 -21.41 67.84
N ASN A 64 -21.79 -22.08 66.70
CA ASN A 64 -21.65 -23.53 66.56
C ASN A 64 -20.20 -23.98 66.29
N HIS A 65 -19.21 -23.09 66.47
CA HIS A 65 -17.80 -23.34 66.19
C HIS A 65 -17.52 -23.73 64.72
N ILE A 66 -18.31 -23.18 63.78
CA ILE A 66 -18.18 -23.40 62.33
C ILE A 66 -17.77 -22.09 61.64
N LYS A 67 -16.82 -22.16 60.70
CA LYS A 67 -16.50 -21.05 59.79
C LYS A 67 -17.39 -21.12 58.55
N VAL A 68 -18.06 -20.01 58.20
CA VAL A 68 -18.94 -19.95 57.02
C VAL A 68 -18.26 -19.15 55.92
N LEU A 69 -18.14 -19.73 54.72
CA LEU A 69 -17.59 -19.09 53.53
C LEU A 69 -18.63 -19.11 52.41
N LYS A 70 -18.83 -17.99 51.74
CA LYS A 70 -19.75 -17.88 50.59
C LYS A 70 -18.99 -17.75 49.29
N MET A 71 -19.39 -18.50 48.27
CA MET A 71 -18.78 -18.54 46.94
C MET A 71 -19.87 -18.55 45.86
N PRO A 72 -20.66 -17.46 45.74
CA PRO A 72 -21.84 -17.43 44.88
C PRO A 72 -21.51 -17.56 43.38
N ASN A 73 -20.34 -17.08 42.97
CA ASN A 73 -19.92 -17.03 41.57
C ASN A 73 -19.39 -18.38 41.04
N ILE A 74 -19.26 -19.40 41.89
CA ILE A 74 -18.77 -20.72 41.47
C ILE A 74 -19.96 -21.65 41.28
N SER A 75 -20.01 -22.31 40.12
CA SER A 75 -21.00 -23.35 39.85
C SER A 75 -20.84 -24.53 40.80
N ILE A 76 -21.95 -25.00 41.36
CA ILE A 76 -22.03 -26.20 42.20
C ILE A 76 -21.34 -27.41 41.54
N ARG A 77 -21.56 -27.60 40.22
CA ARG A 77 -20.96 -28.70 39.44
C ARG A 77 -19.43 -28.61 39.45
N ILE A 78 -18.88 -27.42 39.25
CA ILE A 78 -17.43 -27.19 39.21
C ILE A 78 -16.83 -27.37 40.61
N PHE A 79 -17.46 -26.79 41.64
CA PHE A 79 -16.98 -26.90 43.00
C PHE A 79 -16.97 -28.35 43.50
N ASN A 80 -17.97 -29.15 43.14
CA ASN A 80 -18.01 -30.58 43.49
C ASN A 80 -16.80 -31.35 42.93
N ILE A 81 -16.32 -30.99 41.74
CA ILE A 81 -15.10 -31.59 41.16
C ILE A 81 -13.87 -31.13 41.96
N ILE A 82 -13.79 -29.82 42.25
CA ILE A 82 -12.66 -29.23 42.98
C ILE A 82 -12.54 -29.78 44.40
N ILE A 83 -13.64 -29.91 45.13
CA ILE A 83 -13.61 -30.37 46.52
C ILE A 83 -13.18 -31.84 46.61
N LYS A 84 -13.63 -32.69 45.67
CA LYS A 84 -13.18 -34.08 45.56
C LYS A 84 -11.69 -34.15 45.23
N TYR A 85 -11.20 -33.30 44.33
CA TYR A 85 -9.77 -33.17 44.06
C TYR A 85 -8.98 -32.75 45.30
N ILE A 86 -9.48 -31.80 46.10
CA ILE A 86 -8.79 -31.34 47.31
C ILE A 86 -8.65 -32.48 48.34
N TYR A 87 -9.70 -33.28 48.53
CA TYR A 87 -9.71 -34.35 49.52
C TYR A 87 -8.98 -35.61 49.06
N GLY A 88 -9.26 -36.04 47.83
CA GLY A 88 -8.74 -37.31 47.30
C GLY A 88 -7.49 -37.16 46.43
N GLY A 89 -7.19 -35.97 45.92
CA GLY A 89 -6.16 -35.81 44.89
C GLY A 89 -6.52 -36.49 43.56
N ILE A 90 -7.79 -36.83 43.35
CA ILE A 90 -8.28 -37.51 42.15
C ILE A 90 -9.15 -36.54 41.36
N ILE A 91 -8.93 -36.49 40.05
CA ILE A 91 -9.81 -35.81 39.10
C ILE A 91 -10.14 -36.74 37.95
N SER A 92 -11.42 -36.77 37.56
CA SER A 92 -11.86 -37.38 36.30
C SER A 92 -12.35 -36.29 35.36
N LEU A 93 -11.66 -36.16 34.23
CA LEU A 93 -12.07 -35.29 33.12
C LEU A 93 -12.84 -36.07 32.05
N GLU A 94 -12.94 -37.39 32.20
CA GLU A 94 -13.65 -38.28 31.28
C GLU A 94 -15.14 -37.94 31.28
N ASN A 95 -15.74 -37.89 30.10
CA ASN A 95 -17.17 -37.57 29.88
C ASN A 95 -17.60 -36.15 30.30
N LEU A 96 -16.67 -35.25 30.66
CA LEU A 96 -16.98 -33.84 30.82
C LEU A 96 -16.99 -33.13 29.47
N GLU A 97 -17.96 -32.23 29.28
CA GLU A 97 -17.96 -31.33 28.13
C GLU A 97 -16.74 -30.40 28.20
N ASN A 98 -16.16 -30.07 27.04
CA ASN A 98 -14.99 -29.19 26.98
C ASN A 98 -15.25 -27.79 27.57
N SER A 99 -16.47 -27.28 27.47
CA SER A 99 -16.92 -26.04 28.12
C SER A 99 -16.79 -26.12 29.65
N VAL A 100 -17.15 -27.27 30.24
CA VAL A 100 -17.06 -27.54 31.68
C VAL A 100 -15.61 -27.67 32.11
N ILE A 101 -14.78 -28.36 31.32
CA ILE A 101 -13.33 -28.47 31.58
C ILE A 101 -12.67 -27.08 31.54
N PHE A 102 -13.06 -26.24 30.58
CA PHE A 102 -12.56 -24.87 30.50
C PHE A 102 -13.00 -24.02 31.71
N ASN A 103 -14.26 -24.10 32.12
CA ASN A 103 -14.73 -23.42 33.33
C ASN A 103 -14.01 -23.92 34.59
N LEU A 104 -13.73 -25.23 34.67
CA LEU A 104 -12.95 -25.81 35.76
C LEU A 104 -11.53 -25.22 35.80
N LEU A 105 -10.89 -25.00 34.65
CA LEU A 105 -9.58 -24.34 34.56
C LEU A 105 -9.64 -22.91 35.11
N ILE A 106 -10.65 -22.12 34.71
CA ILE A 106 -10.84 -20.74 35.19
C ILE A 106 -11.02 -20.71 36.71
N THR A 107 -11.94 -21.52 37.25
CA THR A 107 -12.17 -21.59 38.69
C THR A 107 -10.95 -22.13 39.45
N SER A 108 -10.19 -23.06 38.86
CA SER A 108 -8.95 -23.55 39.47
C SER A 108 -7.92 -22.43 39.64
N ASN A 109 -7.85 -21.51 38.68
CA ASN A 109 -7.03 -20.31 38.80
C ASN A 109 -7.55 -19.33 39.86
N GLU A 110 -8.86 -19.08 39.94
CA GLU A 110 -9.44 -18.25 41.00
C GLU A 110 -9.12 -18.77 42.41
N LEU A 111 -9.01 -20.09 42.56
CA LEU A 111 -8.69 -20.76 43.82
C LEU A 111 -7.19 -21.06 44.00
N ASN A 112 -6.30 -20.61 43.10
CA ASN A 112 -4.86 -20.88 43.15
C ASN A 112 -4.50 -22.38 43.27
N LEU A 113 -5.13 -23.23 42.47
CA LEU A 113 -4.86 -24.68 42.42
C LEU A 113 -3.82 -25.02 41.33
N GLU A 114 -2.57 -24.63 41.56
CA GLU A 114 -1.48 -24.68 40.55
C GLU A 114 -1.30 -26.06 39.88
N GLU A 115 -1.19 -27.13 40.68
CA GLU A 115 -1.07 -28.52 40.18
C GLU A 115 -2.23 -28.89 39.24
N LEU A 116 -3.45 -28.51 39.62
CA LEU A 116 -4.66 -28.80 38.84
C LEU A 116 -4.71 -27.97 37.55
N ILE A 117 -4.31 -26.70 37.62
CA ILE A 117 -4.22 -25.80 36.47
C ILE A 117 -3.25 -26.36 35.42
N GLU A 118 -2.08 -26.84 35.83
CA GLU A 118 -1.10 -27.44 34.91
C GLU A 118 -1.63 -28.73 34.26
N HIS A 119 -2.25 -29.62 35.06
CA HIS A 119 -2.83 -30.86 34.59
C HIS A 119 -3.95 -30.62 33.55
N ILE A 120 -4.91 -29.73 33.87
CA ILE A 120 -6.03 -29.44 32.98
C ILE A 120 -5.54 -28.82 31.67
N GLN A 121 -4.60 -27.87 31.73
CA GLN A 121 -4.06 -27.26 30.51
C GLN A 121 -3.40 -28.30 29.59
N THR A 122 -2.57 -29.18 30.14
CA THR A 122 -1.90 -30.25 29.40
C THR A 122 -2.91 -31.18 28.74
N HIS A 123 -3.92 -31.62 29.51
CA HIS A 123 -4.99 -32.46 28.98
C HIS A 123 -5.76 -31.75 27.85
N PHE A 124 -6.08 -30.48 28.01
CA PHE A 124 -6.89 -29.72 27.07
C PHE A 124 -6.15 -29.46 25.75
N VAL A 125 -4.84 -29.16 25.80
CA VAL A 125 -4.01 -29.01 24.60
C VAL A 125 -3.79 -30.35 23.89
N ASN A 126 -3.54 -31.44 24.62
CA ASN A 126 -3.20 -32.72 24.00
C ASN A 126 -4.43 -33.45 23.42
N ASN A 127 -5.59 -33.37 24.09
CA ASN A 127 -6.76 -34.17 23.72
C ASN A 127 -7.89 -33.33 23.11
N ASN A 128 -7.97 -32.02 23.41
CA ASN A 128 -9.09 -31.16 23.03
C ASN A 128 -8.68 -29.95 22.17
N ALA A 129 -7.55 -30.04 21.46
CA ALA A 129 -7.04 -28.98 20.60
C ALA A 129 -8.02 -28.50 19.53
N SER A 130 -8.88 -29.38 19.00
CA SER A 130 -9.90 -29.01 18.02
C SER A 130 -10.92 -28.03 18.60
N TRP A 131 -11.38 -28.26 19.82
CA TRP A 131 -12.30 -27.38 20.51
C TRP A 131 -11.65 -26.03 20.84
N LEU A 132 -10.37 -26.04 21.25
CA LEU A 132 -9.59 -24.81 21.45
C LEU A 132 -9.53 -23.95 20.17
N ARG A 133 -9.34 -24.57 19.01
CA ARG A 133 -9.32 -23.87 17.71
C ARG A 133 -10.69 -23.32 17.32
N LEU A 134 -11.77 -24.07 17.57
CA LEU A 134 -13.14 -23.63 17.26
C LEU A 134 -13.58 -22.44 18.13
N ASN A 135 -13.10 -22.36 19.37
CA ASN A 135 -13.48 -21.32 20.34
C ASN A 135 -12.37 -20.29 20.56
N PHE A 136 -11.44 -20.17 19.60
CA PHE A 136 -10.15 -19.51 19.77
C PHE A 136 -10.26 -18.08 20.30
N SER A 137 -11.08 -17.24 19.66
CA SER A 137 -11.17 -15.80 19.99
C SER A 137 -11.60 -15.57 21.44
N ARG A 138 -12.66 -16.25 21.89
CA ARG A 138 -13.17 -16.20 23.26
C ARG A 138 -12.14 -16.73 24.26
N ILE A 139 -11.50 -17.87 23.96
CA ILE A 139 -10.48 -18.45 24.84
C ILE A 139 -9.31 -17.49 24.99
N TYR A 140 -8.78 -16.99 23.87
CA TYR A 140 -7.63 -16.11 23.85
C TYR A 140 -7.88 -14.86 24.69
N GLN A 141 -9.04 -14.21 24.52
CA GLN A 141 -9.46 -13.08 25.36
C GLN A 141 -9.50 -13.43 26.85
N THR A 142 -10.07 -14.57 27.20
CA THR A 142 -10.23 -15.00 28.61
C THR A 142 -8.88 -15.28 29.26
N ILE A 143 -7.98 -15.99 28.56
CA ILE A 143 -6.73 -16.46 29.16
C ILE A 143 -5.61 -15.42 29.10
N PHE A 144 -5.66 -14.45 28.19
CA PHE A 144 -4.54 -13.57 27.90
C PHE A 144 -4.03 -12.83 29.15
N GLN A 145 -4.94 -12.32 29.98
CA GLN A 145 -4.60 -11.58 31.20
C GLN A 145 -4.25 -12.49 32.39
N VAL A 146 -4.49 -13.80 32.30
CA VAL A 146 -4.28 -14.75 33.39
C VAL A 146 -2.84 -15.26 33.41
N LYS A 147 -2.06 -14.94 34.43
CA LYS A 147 -0.62 -15.28 34.50
C LYS A 147 -0.32 -16.78 34.48
N ASN A 148 -1.22 -17.63 35.02
CA ASN A 148 -0.93 -19.04 35.27
C ASN A 148 -1.28 -19.99 34.11
N PHE A 149 -1.69 -19.45 32.95
CA PHE A 149 -2.13 -20.26 31.80
C PHE A 149 -1.08 -20.41 30.69
N ASN A 150 0.18 -20.67 31.06
CA ASN A 150 1.30 -20.69 30.12
C ASN A 150 1.12 -21.71 28.98
N ILE A 151 0.67 -22.94 29.28
CA ILE A 151 0.59 -24.01 28.27
C ILE A 151 -0.44 -23.69 27.18
N ILE A 152 -1.65 -23.25 27.57
CA ILE A 152 -2.68 -22.86 26.58
C ILE A 152 -2.29 -21.54 25.90
N LYS A 153 -1.67 -20.60 26.61
CA LYS A 153 -1.15 -19.36 26.00
C LYS A 153 -0.13 -19.67 24.93
N ASP A 154 0.82 -20.56 25.17
CA ASP A 154 1.83 -20.96 24.19
C ASP A 154 1.20 -21.65 22.99
N PHE A 155 0.26 -22.56 23.23
CA PHE A 155 -0.55 -23.16 22.17
C PHE A 155 -1.25 -22.10 21.31
N CYS A 156 -1.93 -21.13 21.94
CA CYS A 156 -2.62 -20.09 21.23
C CYS A 156 -1.67 -19.15 20.49
N ASN A 157 -0.60 -18.69 21.14
CA ASN A 157 0.43 -17.81 20.55
C ASN A 157 1.05 -18.44 19.30
N ASN A 158 1.29 -19.74 19.31
CA ASN A 158 1.77 -20.48 18.14
C ASN A 158 0.76 -20.47 16.98
N ILE A 159 -0.54 -20.50 17.28
CA ILE A 159 -1.60 -20.37 16.27
C ILE A 159 -1.62 -18.94 15.73
N VAL A 160 -1.62 -17.91 16.60
CA VAL A 160 -1.62 -16.50 16.18
C VAL A 160 -0.43 -16.19 15.28
N ALA A 161 0.76 -16.68 15.63
CA ALA A 161 1.95 -16.47 14.83
C ALA A 161 1.79 -17.02 13.41
N LYS A 162 1.27 -18.25 13.25
CA LYS A 162 1.15 -18.94 11.96
C LYS A 162 -0.11 -18.57 11.16
N TYR A 163 -1.20 -18.24 11.85
CA TYR A 163 -2.52 -18.00 11.29
C TYR A 163 -3.16 -16.75 11.93
N PRO A 164 -2.56 -15.57 11.78
CA PRO A 164 -2.97 -14.35 12.49
C PRO A 164 -4.44 -13.97 12.27
N ASN A 165 -5.00 -14.29 11.10
CA ASN A 165 -6.39 -14.04 10.77
C ASN A 165 -7.38 -14.69 11.76
N THR A 166 -7.01 -15.76 12.47
CA THR A 166 -7.88 -16.35 13.50
C THR A 166 -8.25 -15.38 14.63
N ILE A 167 -7.43 -14.34 14.85
CA ILE A 167 -7.76 -13.22 15.75
C ILE A 167 -8.27 -12.03 14.96
N PHE A 168 -7.50 -11.57 13.96
CA PHE A 168 -7.77 -10.28 13.31
C PHE A 168 -9.11 -10.24 12.55
N GLU A 169 -9.56 -11.38 12.02
CA GLU A 169 -10.85 -11.50 11.31
C GLU A 169 -11.97 -12.04 12.23
N SER A 170 -11.70 -12.18 13.53
CA SER A 170 -12.71 -12.67 14.47
C SER A 170 -13.71 -11.58 14.85
N GLU A 171 -14.95 -11.98 15.13
CA GLU A 171 -16.02 -11.07 15.60
C GLU A 171 -15.64 -10.32 16.88
N ASN A 172 -14.72 -10.87 17.67
CA ASN A 172 -14.27 -10.32 18.94
C ASN A 172 -12.99 -9.46 18.81
N PHE A 173 -12.46 -9.25 17.59
CA PHE A 173 -11.23 -8.48 17.40
C PHE A 173 -11.36 -7.05 17.97
N GLN A 174 -12.46 -6.39 17.65
CA GLN A 174 -12.73 -5.01 18.06
C GLN A 174 -12.92 -4.84 19.57
N THR A 175 -13.12 -5.93 20.32
CA THR A 175 -13.28 -5.89 21.79
C THR A 175 -12.01 -6.33 22.52
N LEU A 176 -10.91 -6.60 21.80
CA LEU A 176 -9.64 -6.97 22.42
C LEU A 176 -9.13 -5.85 23.34
N PRO A 177 -8.67 -6.17 24.56
CA PRO A 177 -7.95 -5.21 25.39
C PRO A 177 -6.68 -4.70 24.69
N GLU A 178 -6.34 -3.42 24.89
CA GLU A 178 -5.18 -2.77 24.25
C GLU A 178 -3.87 -3.55 24.45
N ASP A 179 -3.58 -3.96 25.70
CA ASP A 179 -2.39 -4.77 26.04
C ASP A 179 -2.33 -6.11 25.26
N THR A 180 -3.51 -6.69 24.96
CA THR A 180 -3.61 -7.93 24.19
C THR A 180 -3.24 -7.65 22.74
N LEU A 181 -3.79 -6.60 22.14
CA LEU A 181 -3.45 -6.19 20.78
C LEU A 181 -1.96 -5.88 20.65
N ILE A 182 -1.41 -5.09 21.58
CA ILE A 182 0.03 -4.76 21.63
C ILE A 182 0.88 -6.03 21.64
N SER A 183 0.50 -7.02 22.46
CA SER A 183 1.27 -8.26 22.57
C SER A 183 1.31 -9.09 21.28
N ILE A 184 0.30 -8.94 20.42
CA ILE A 184 0.21 -9.62 19.13
C ILE A 184 1.04 -8.85 18.10
N ILE A 185 0.82 -7.54 17.97
CA ILE A 185 1.45 -6.73 16.91
C ILE A 185 2.96 -6.56 17.12
N LYS A 186 3.45 -6.63 18.36
CA LYS A 186 4.90 -6.55 18.66
C LYS A 186 5.68 -7.81 18.29
N ARG A 187 5.02 -8.90 17.88
CA ARG A 187 5.68 -10.19 17.60
C ARG A 187 6.42 -10.15 16.28
N ASP A 188 7.66 -10.64 16.27
CA ASP A 188 8.48 -10.74 15.05
C ASP A 188 8.14 -11.96 14.19
N ASP A 189 7.47 -12.97 14.76
CA ASP A 189 7.13 -14.22 14.07
C ASP A 189 5.72 -14.22 13.45
N LEU A 190 4.99 -13.10 13.55
CA LEU A 190 3.64 -12.94 13.06
C LEU A 190 3.63 -13.02 11.52
N GLN A 191 2.97 -14.03 10.96
CA GLN A 191 2.85 -14.24 9.51
C GLN A 191 1.77 -13.33 8.89
N LEU A 192 1.88 -12.02 9.10
CA LEU A 192 0.98 -11.00 8.56
C LEU A 192 1.80 -9.80 8.05
N GLU A 193 1.43 -9.28 6.88
CA GLU A 193 2.03 -8.06 6.35
C GLU A 193 1.78 -6.87 7.28
N GLU A 194 2.82 -6.06 7.51
CA GLU A 194 2.74 -4.91 8.42
C GLU A 194 1.67 -3.89 7.98
N SER A 195 1.42 -3.78 6.68
CA SER A 195 0.33 -2.97 6.12
C SER A 195 -1.06 -3.43 6.57
N LYS A 196 -1.29 -4.74 6.69
CA LYS A 196 -2.53 -5.32 7.22
C LYS A 196 -2.62 -5.10 8.73
N ILE A 197 -1.51 -5.25 9.45
CA ILE A 197 -1.45 -4.94 10.89
C ILE A 197 -1.89 -3.49 11.12
N TRP A 198 -1.34 -2.54 10.35
CA TRP A 198 -1.75 -1.13 10.40
C TRP A 198 -3.26 -0.95 10.16
N GLN A 199 -3.81 -1.56 9.11
CA GLN A 199 -5.25 -1.48 8.82
C GLN A 199 -6.09 -1.98 9.99
N TYR A 200 -5.74 -3.13 10.57
CA TYR A 200 -6.44 -3.69 11.72
C TYR A 200 -6.33 -2.81 12.97
N VAL A 201 -5.15 -2.22 13.24
CA VAL A 201 -4.98 -1.29 14.37
C VAL A 201 -5.84 -0.05 14.19
N ILE A 202 -5.94 0.51 12.98
CA ILE A 202 -6.85 1.63 12.69
C ILE A 202 -8.31 1.22 12.87
N GLN A 203 -8.72 0.05 12.38
CA GLN A 203 -10.07 -0.47 12.57
C GLN A 203 -10.41 -0.65 14.07
N TRP A 204 -9.49 -1.22 14.84
CA TRP A 204 -9.64 -1.38 16.28
C TRP A 204 -9.78 -0.01 16.98
N GLY A 205 -8.94 0.96 16.62
CA GLY A 205 -9.01 2.32 17.15
C GLY A 205 -10.31 3.04 16.83
N LYS A 206 -10.86 2.86 15.62
CA LYS A 206 -12.18 3.37 15.26
C LYS A 206 -13.29 2.72 16.08
N ALA A 207 -13.22 1.41 16.30
CA ALA A 207 -14.21 0.69 17.11
C ALA A 207 -14.23 1.14 18.58
N GLN A 208 -13.08 1.54 19.13
CA GLN A 208 -13.02 2.13 20.48
C GLN A 208 -13.62 3.54 20.56
N ASN A 209 -13.84 4.20 19.42
CA ASN A 209 -14.33 5.57 19.33
C ASN A 209 -15.56 5.64 18.39
N PRO A 210 -16.72 5.11 18.80
CA PRO A 210 -17.89 4.96 17.93
C PRO A 210 -18.51 6.29 17.47
N THR A 211 -18.09 7.42 18.04
CA THR A 211 -18.52 8.77 17.64
C THR A 211 -17.75 9.32 16.44
N LEU A 212 -16.69 8.64 15.98
CA LEU A 212 -15.93 9.05 14.81
C LEU A 212 -16.75 8.85 13.52
N PRO A 213 -16.72 9.80 12.57
CA PRO A 213 -17.40 9.64 11.29
C PRO A 213 -16.88 8.43 10.51
N SER A 214 -17.77 7.81 9.73
CA SER A 214 -17.39 6.66 8.90
C SER A 214 -16.57 7.08 7.68
N ASN A 215 -16.93 8.21 7.05
CA ASN A 215 -16.19 8.78 5.93
C ASN A 215 -15.05 9.67 6.43
N LEU A 216 -13.83 9.46 5.91
CA LEU A 216 -12.66 10.28 6.24
C LEU A 216 -12.81 11.73 5.80
N ASP A 217 -13.59 12.03 4.76
CA ASP A 217 -13.82 13.40 4.29
C ASP A 217 -14.58 14.27 5.32
N GLU A 218 -15.25 13.63 6.28
CA GLU A 218 -15.99 14.29 7.37
C GLU A 218 -15.13 14.50 8.62
N TRP A 219 -13.87 14.04 8.62
CA TRP A 219 -13.02 14.09 9.81
C TRP A 219 -12.47 15.50 10.05
N THR A 220 -12.53 15.91 11.31
CA THR A 220 -11.87 17.11 11.82
C THR A 220 -10.56 16.76 12.52
N ASN A 221 -9.72 17.76 12.79
CA ASN A 221 -8.48 17.57 13.56
C ASN A 221 -8.73 16.92 14.93
N ASP A 222 -9.84 17.24 15.58
CA ASP A 222 -10.21 16.66 16.87
C ASP A 222 -10.53 15.17 16.74
N ASN A 223 -11.09 14.73 15.61
CA ASN A 223 -11.33 13.31 15.33
C ASN A 223 -10.01 12.55 15.20
N PHE A 224 -9.02 13.10 14.48
CA PHE A 224 -7.69 12.51 14.37
C PHE A 224 -6.94 12.49 15.71
N LEU A 225 -7.03 13.56 16.51
CA LEU A 225 -6.42 13.61 17.84
C LEU A 225 -7.03 12.58 18.79
N THR A 226 -8.35 12.36 18.71
CA THR A 226 -9.06 11.31 19.44
C THR A 226 -8.48 9.94 19.10
N LEU A 227 -8.45 9.59 17.79
CA LEU A 227 -7.90 8.32 17.33
C LEU A 227 -6.42 8.15 17.73
N LYS A 228 -5.61 9.19 17.57
CA LYS A 228 -4.19 9.21 17.95
C LYS A 228 -4.00 8.90 19.44
N THR A 229 -4.84 9.48 20.30
CA THR A 229 -4.78 9.26 21.74
C THR A 229 -5.08 7.81 22.08
N THR A 230 -6.12 7.23 21.47
CA THR A 230 -6.48 5.81 21.63
C THR A 230 -5.39 4.87 21.13
N LEU A 231 -4.75 5.19 20.00
CA LEU A 231 -3.77 4.30 19.38
C LEU A 231 -2.34 4.52 19.88
N LYS A 232 -2.12 5.47 20.80
CA LYS A 232 -0.78 5.94 21.17
C LYS A 232 0.21 4.81 21.48
N GLN A 233 -0.19 3.78 22.22
CA GLN A 233 0.71 2.68 22.56
C GLN A 233 0.89 1.72 21.38
N CYS A 234 -0.19 1.35 20.70
CA CYS A 234 -0.17 0.49 19.52
C CYS A 234 0.73 1.05 18.42
N LEU A 235 0.69 2.37 18.17
CA LEU A 235 1.48 3.05 17.15
C LEU A 235 2.99 2.88 17.36
N SER A 236 3.47 2.69 18.60
CA SER A 236 4.90 2.50 18.84
C SER A 236 5.42 1.12 18.44
N HIS A 237 4.52 0.18 18.17
CA HIS A 237 4.84 -1.20 17.82
C HIS A 237 4.65 -1.53 16.34
N ILE A 238 4.17 -0.59 15.53
CA ILE A 238 4.05 -0.76 14.08
C ILE A 238 5.42 -0.54 13.43
N ARG A 239 5.87 -1.49 12.62
CA ARG A 239 7.13 -1.41 11.87
C ARG A 239 6.93 -0.63 10.58
N TYR A 240 6.76 0.68 10.69
CA TYR A 240 6.33 1.51 9.57
C TYR A 240 7.15 1.37 8.27
N PHE A 241 8.46 1.13 8.38
CA PHE A 241 9.37 0.91 7.26
C PHE A 241 9.06 -0.36 6.45
N SER A 242 8.34 -1.32 7.03
CA SER A 242 7.90 -2.56 6.38
C SER A 242 6.51 -2.43 5.71
N ILE A 243 5.84 -1.30 5.84
CA ILE A 243 4.51 -1.07 5.24
C ILE A 243 4.61 -0.80 3.73
N SER A 244 5.70 -0.16 3.28
CA SER A 244 5.81 0.43 1.93
C SER A 244 6.21 -0.53 0.81
N GLU A 245 6.70 -1.73 1.12
CA GLU A 245 7.32 -2.61 0.10
C GLU A 245 6.32 -3.28 -0.86
N ASN A 246 5.03 -3.42 -0.49
CA ASN A 246 4.04 -4.21 -1.27
C ASN A 246 2.67 -3.52 -1.47
N LEU A 247 2.54 -2.22 -1.17
CA LEU A 247 1.27 -1.52 -1.27
C LEU A 247 1.06 -0.85 -2.63
N GLU A 248 -0.18 -0.80 -3.08
CA GLU A 248 -0.57 0.07 -4.21
C GLU A 248 -0.23 1.53 -3.90
N ASN A 249 0.26 2.27 -4.90
CA ASN A 249 0.69 3.66 -4.72
C ASN A 249 -0.42 4.58 -4.21
N SER A 250 -1.68 4.31 -4.55
CA SER A 250 -2.86 4.99 -4.01
C SER A 250 -2.99 4.83 -2.50
N VAL A 251 -2.74 3.62 -1.98
CA VAL A 251 -2.79 3.30 -0.55
C VAL A 251 -1.61 3.94 0.18
N ILE A 252 -0.41 3.91 -0.41
CA ILE A 252 0.77 4.58 0.16
C ILE A 252 0.54 6.10 0.25
N PHE A 253 -0.09 6.70 -0.76
CA PHE A 253 -0.44 8.13 -0.71
C PHE A 253 -1.48 8.42 0.39
N ASN A 254 -2.52 7.60 0.54
CA ASN A 254 -3.48 7.75 1.63
C ASN A 254 -2.84 7.56 3.01
N LEU A 255 -1.86 6.65 3.13
CA LEU A 255 -1.07 6.47 4.34
C LEU A 255 -0.26 7.72 4.65
N LEU A 256 0.35 8.37 3.65
CA LEU A 256 1.06 9.63 3.83
C LEU A 256 0.13 10.73 4.37
N ILE A 257 -1.07 10.88 3.79
CA ILE A 257 -2.07 11.84 4.28
C ILE A 257 -2.46 11.53 5.73
N THR A 258 -2.80 10.27 6.01
CA THR A 258 -3.20 9.85 7.36
C THR A 258 -2.06 10.06 8.37
N SER A 259 -0.81 9.82 7.97
CA SER A 259 0.38 10.02 8.80
C SER A 259 0.59 11.49 9.14
N ASN A 260 0.31 12.39 8.19
CA ASN A 260 0.30 13.83 8.43
C ASN A 260 -0.73 14.23 9.50
N GLU A 261 -1.97 13.77 9.35
CA GLU A 261 -3.04 14.07 10.31
C GLU A 261 -2.74 13.52 11.72
N LEU A 262 -2.06 12.37 11.79
CA LEU A 262 -1.60 11.78 13.04
C LEU A 262 -0.28 12.39 13.57
N ASN A 263 0.34 13.34 12.86
CA ASN A 263 1.64 13.91 13.17
C ASN A 263 2.72 12.84 13.40
N LEU A 264 2.88 11.91 12.45
CA LEU A 264 3.90 10.86 12.44
C LEU A 264 5.10 11.28 11.58
N GLU A 265 5.90 12.24 12.06
CA GLU A 265 6.94 12.92 11.27
C GLU A 265 7.95 11.97 10.60
N GLU A 266 8.49 10.99 11.34
CA GLU A 266 9.45 10.01 10.79
C GLU A 266 8.84 9.18 9.64
N LEU A 267 7.56 8.81 9.77
CA LEU A 267 6.84 8.07 8.75
C LEU A 267 6.55 8.92 7.51
N ILE A 268 6.15 10.17 7.74
CA ILE A 268 5.91 11.16 6.68
C ILE A 268 7.18 11.35 5.84
N GLU A 269 8.35 11.52 6.47
CA GLU A 269 9.62 11.67 5.77
C GLU A 269 10.00 10.40 4.98
N HIS A 270 9.85 9.23 5.62
CA HIS A 270 10.15 7.95 4.98
C HIS A 270 9.27 7.69 3.75
N ILE A 271 7.94 7.82 3.89
CA ILE A 271 7.01 7.58 2.78
C ILE A 271 7.29 8.56 1.65
N GLN A 272 7.50 9.85 1.94
CA GLN A 272 7.80 10.82 0.88
C GLN A 272 9.06 10.44 0.11
N THR A 273 10.13 10.06 0.81
CA THR A 273 11.40 9.64 0.20
C THR A 273 11.19 8.40 -0.66
N HIS A 274 10.50 7.39 -0.15
CA HIS A 274 10.15 6.17 -0.88
C HIS A 274 9.34 6.50 -2.14
N PHE A 275 8.35 7.36 -2.03
CA PHE A 275 7.45 7.70 -3.12
C PHE A 275 8.15 8.48 -4.23
N VAL A 276 9.04 9.41 -3.89
CA VAL A 276 9.85 10.15 -4.86
C VAL A 276 10.90 9.25 -5.53
N ASN A 277 11.57 8.37 -4.78
CA ASN A 277 12.67 7.57 -5.33
C ASN A 277 12.18 6.36 -6.14
N ASN A 278 11.11 5.69 -5.70
CA ASN A 278 10.66 4.44 -6.29
C ASN A 278 9.37 4.59 -7.12
N ASN A 279 8.53 5.58 -6.81
CA ASN A 279 7.19 5.74 -7.40
C ASN A 279 6.98 7.07 -8.13
N ALA A 280 8.07 7.70 -8.61
CA ALA A 280 8.04 8.97 -9.33
C ALA A 280 7.12 8.96 -10.56
N SER A 281 7.02 7.83 -11.26
CA SER A 281 6.13 7.67 -12.42
C SER A 281 4.66 7.85 -12.04
N TRP A 282 4.23 7.23 -10.93
CA TRP A 282 2.87 7.38 -10.42
C TRP A 282 2.58 8.81 -9.94
N LEU A 283 3.55 9.45 -9.27
CA LEU A 283 3.47 10.88 -8.91
C LEU A 283 3.22 11.77 -10.14
N ARG A 284 3.88 11.48 -11.27
CA ARG A 284 3.72 12.22 -12.52
C ARG A 284 2.37 11.96 -13.19
N LEU A 285 1.90 10.71 -13.19
CA LEU A 285 0.59 10.35 -13.76
C LEU A 285 -0.57 11.00 -12.99
N ASN A 286 -0.43 11.17 -11.68
CA ASN A 286 -1.46 11.70 -10.79
C ASN A 286 -1.15 13.15 -10.34
N PHE A 287 -0.33 13.86 -11.12
CA PHE A 287 0.30 15.12 -10.71
C PHE A 287 -0.70 16.17 -10.24
N SER A 288 -1.76 16.45 -11.01
CA SER A 288 -2.71 17.53 -10.72
C SER A 288 -3.41 17.34 -9.38
N ARG A 289 -3.93 16.14 -9.12
CA ARG A 289 -4.58 15.76 -7.85
C ARG A 289 -3.60 15.86 -6.69
N ILE A 290 -2.40 15.30 -6.84
CA ILE A 290 -1.39 15.28 -5.77
C ILE A 290 -0.94 16.69 -5.45
N TYR A 291 -0.65 17.50 -6.46
CA TYR A 291 -0.19 18.88 -6.30
C TYR A 291 -1.21 19.71 -5.50
N GLN A 292 -2.50 19.52 -5.74
CA GLN A 292 -3.56 20.17 -4.96
C GLN A 292 -3.57 19.73 -3.51
N THR A 293 -3.50 18.42 -3.25
CA THR A 293 -3.51 17.88 -1.89
C THR A 293 -2.28 18.31 -1.09
N ILE A 294 -1.08 18.20 -1.65
CA ILE A 294 0.16 18.49 -0.91
C ILE A 294 0.34 19.98 -0.62
N PHE A 295 -0.24 20.87 -1.42
CA PHE A 295 -0.07 22.31 -1.21
C PHE A 295 -0.87 22.83 -0.01
N GLN A 296 -1.93 22.12 0.37
CA GLN A 296 -2.73 22.40 1.57
C GLN A 296 -2.05 21.86 2.85
N VAL A 297 -1.05 20.98 2.72
CA VAL A 297 -0.39 20.30 3.84
C VAL A 297 1.02 20.87 4.07
N LYS A 298 1.34 21.22 5.33
CA LYS A 298 2.63 21.87 5.66
C LYS A 298 3.84 20.93 5.64
N ASN A 299 3.65 19.64 5.93
CA ASN A 299 4.76 18.72 6.25
C ASN A 299 5.25 17.86 5.06
N PHE A 300 4.84 18.16 3.82
CA PHE A 300 5.21 17.38 2.64
C PHE A 300 6.34 17.98 1.80
N ASN A 301 7.42 18.42 2.45
CA ASN A 301 8.51 19.14 1.78
C ASN A 301 9.16 18.36 0.63
N ILE A 302 9.40 17.05 0.78
CA ILE A 302 10.13 16.25 -0.23
C ILE A 302 9.30 16.08 -1.51
N ILE A 303 8.02 15.70 -1.38
CA ILE A 303 7.12 15.60 -2.55
C ILE A 303 6.83 16.99 -3.10
N LYS A 304 6.69 18.01 -2.26
CA LYS A 304 6.48 19.40 -2.70
C LYS A 304 7.66 19.90 -3.52
N ASP A 305 8.90 19.62 -3.13
CA ASP A 305 10.10 19.98 -3.88
C ASP A 305 10.19 19.22 -5.20
N PHE A 306 9.91 17.91 -5.20
CA PHE A 306 9.80 17.11 -6.41
C PHE A 306 8.78 17.70 -7.39
N CYS A 307 7.58 18.01 -6.91
CA CYS A 307 6.50 18.59 -7.69
C CYS A 307 6.83 20.00 -8.20
N ASN A 308 7.38 20.87 -7.34
CA ASN A 308 7.81 22.21 -7.68
C ASN A 308 8.87 22.23 -8.80
N ASN A 309 9.81 21.28 -8.75
CA ASN A 309 10.82 21.11 -9.80
C ASN A 309 10.18 20.71 -11.15
N ILE A 310 9.13 19.91 -11.12
CA ILE A 310 8.35 19.55 -12.33
C ILE A 310 7.62 20.79 -12.85
N VAL A 311 6.89 21.54 -12.01
CA VAL A 311 6.16 22.75 -12.46
C VAL A 311 7.12 23.78 -13.05
N ALA A 312 8.29 23.98 -12.44
CA ALA A 312 9.28 24.92 -12.93
C ALA A 312 9.72 24.58 -14.37
N LYS A 313 10.06 23.31 -14.62
CA LYS A 313 10.57 22.84 -15.92
C LYS A 313 9.47 22.58 -16.96
N TYR A 314 8.28 22.16 -16.52
CA TYR A 314 7.17 21.72 -17.36
C TYR A 314 5.84 22.34 -16.90
N PRO A 315 5.69 23.67 -16.93
CA PRO A 315 4.54 24.37 -16.36
C PRO A 315 3.18 23.90 -16.92
N ASN A 316 3.14 23.45 -18.17
CA ASN A 316 1.92 22.93 -18.78
C ASN A 316 1.30 21.74 -18.01
N THR A 317 2.09 20.96 -17.24
CA THR A 317 1.56 19.84 -16.45
C THR A 317 0.53 20.28 -15.40
N ILE A 318 0.57 21.55 -14.98
CA ILE A 318 -0.44 22.11 -14.07
C ILE A 318 -1.39 23.06 -14.80
N PHE A 319 -0.89 23.93 -15.67
CA PHE A 319 -1.70 24.95 -16.35
C PHE A 319 -2.70 24.37 -17.36
N GLU A 320 -2.37 23.25 -18.01
CA GLU A 320 -3.23 22.56 -18.97
C GLU A 320 -3.99 21.38 -18.34
N SER A 321 -3.91 21.22 -17.00
CA SER A 321 -4.61 20.15 -16.30
C SER A 321 -6.09 20.47 -16.09
N GLU A 322 -6.93 19.43 -16.06
CA GLU A 322 -8.38 19.56 -15.81
C GLU A 322 -8.70 20.28 -14.49
N ASN A 323 -7.81 20.16 -13.51
CA ASN A 323 -7.99 20.73 -12.18
C ASN A 323 -7.37 22.13 -12.02
N PHE A 324 -6.81 22.73 -13.08
CA PHE A 324 -6.18 24.06 -13.00
C PHE A 324 -7.15 25.12 -12.45
N GLN A 325 -8.38 25.11 -12.95
CA GLN A 325 -9.41 26.08 -12.59
C GLN A 325 -9.88 25.95 -11.13
N THR A 326 -9.59 24.83 -10.44
CA THR A 326 -9.96 24.63 -9.03
C THR A 326 -8.80 24.87 -8.07
N LEU A 327 -7.64 25.31 -8.57
CA LEU A 327 -6.48 25.58 -7.72
C LEU A 327 -6.78 26.68 -6.69
N PRO A 328 -6.40 26.50 -5.41
CA PRO A 328 -6.45 27.57 -4.43
C PRO A 328 -5.59 28.76 -4.85
N GLU A 329 -6.03 29.99 -4.53
CA GLU A 329 -5.33 31.23 -4.93
C GLU A 329 -3.85 31.23 -4.48
N ASP A 330 -3.59 30.86 -3.22
CA ASP A 330 -2.23 30.77 -2.67
C ASP A 330 -1.33 29.79 -3.44
N THR A 331 -1.92 28.72 -3.97
CA THR A 331 -1.21 27.73 -4.80
C THR A 331 -0.84 28.33 -6.14
N LEU A 332 -1.78 29.01 -6.81
CA LEU A 332 -1.52 29.71 -8.08
C LEU A 332 -0.44 30.79 -7.89
N ILE A 333 -0.56 31.61 -6.84
CA ILE A 333 0.44 32.62 -6.48
C ILE A 333 1.82 31.99 -6.32
N SER A 334 1.92 30.86 -5.63
CA SER A 334 3.18 30.18 -5.40
C SER A 334 3.89 29.71 -6.68
N ILE A 335 3.12 29.41 -7.74
CA ILE A 335 3.62 29.01 -9.05
C ILE A 335 4.06 30.26 -9.81
N ILE A 336 3.19 31.26 -9.93
CA ILE A 336 3.48 32.44 -10.75
C ILE A 336 4.56 33.34 -10.14
N LYS A 337 4.80 33.32 -8.82
CA LYS A 337 5.90 34.08 -8.21
C LYS A 337 7.30 33.57 -8.55
N ARG A 338 7.45 32.33 -9.03
CA ARG A 338 8.74 31.68 -9.28
C ARG A 338 9.56 32.37 -10.37
N ASP A 339 10.87 32.53 -10.19
CA ASP A 339 11.74 33.11 -11.23
C ASP A 339 12.19 32.10 -12.31
N ASP A 340 12.11 30.81 -12.00
CA ASP A 340 12.58 29.70 -12.83
C ASP A 340 11.47 29.02 -13.64
N LEU A 341 10.23 29.53 -13.58
CA LEU A 341 9.09 28.99 -14.31
C LEU A 341 9.31 29.14 -15.82
N GLN A 342 9.41 28.01 -16.54
CA GLN A 342 9.68 27.95 -17.98
C GLN A 342 8.41 28.20 -18.82
N LEU A 343 7.74 29.33 -18.61
CA LEU A 343 6.54 29.75 -19.35
C LEU A 343 6.63 31.22 -19.73
N GLU A 344 6.22 31.54 -20.96
CA GLU A 344 6.13 32.92 -21.44
C GLU A 344 5.13 33.73 -20.60
N GLU A 345 5.49 34.97 -20.29
CA GLU A 345 4.68 35.80 -19.38
C GLU A 345 3.30 36.14 -19.96
N SER A 346 3.17 36.23 -21.30
CA SER A 346 1.88 36.38 -22.00
C SER A 346 0.95 35.18 -21.76
N LYS A 347 1.49 33.95 -21.76
CA LYS A 347 0.72 32.73 -21.43
C LYS A 347 0.32 32.70 -19.97
N ILE A 348 1.20 33.12 -19.06
CA ILE A 348 0.88 33.21 -17.62
C ILE A 348 -0.29 34.18 -17.40
N TRP A 349 -0.27 35.33 -18.06
CA TRP A 349 -1.39 36.27 -18.04
C TRP A 349 -2.70 35.61 -18.50
N GLN A 350 -2.69 34.91 -19.63
CA GLN A 350 -3.89 34.22 -20.14
C GLN A 350 -4.44 33.21 -19.13
N TYR A 351 -3.58 32.37 -18.55
CA TYR A 351 -3.99 31.40 -17.53
C TYR A 351 -4.53 32.07 -16.26
N VAL A 352 -3.95 33.17 -15.81
CA VAL A 352 -4.45 33.93 -14.66
C VAL A 352 -5.85 34.51 -14.95
N ILE A 353 -6.08 35.04 -16.15
CA ILE A 353 -7.41 35.51 -16.56
C ILE A 353 -8.41 34.35 -16.64
N GLN A 354 -8.01 33.20 -17.22
CA GLN A 354 -8.86 32.01 -17.28
C GLN A 354 -9.24 31.52 -15.88
N TRP A 355 -8.28 31.43 -14.96
CA TRP A 355 -8.53 31.05 -13.57
C TRP A 355 -9.47 32.05 -12.88
N GLY A 356 -9.24 33.36 -13.06
CA GLY A 356 -10.09 34.41 -12.49
C GLY A 356 -11.53 34.38 -13.00
N LYS A 357 -11.74 34.09 -14.29
CA LYS A 357 -13.07 33.87 -14.86
C LYS A 357 -13.74 32.63 -14.30
N ALA A 358 -12.99 31.53 -14.14
CA ALA A 358 -13.54 30.29 -13.57
C ALA A 358 -14.00 30.46 -12.12
N GLN A 359 -13.31 31.29 -11.31
CA GLN A 359 -13.77 31.64 -9.96
C GLN A 359 -15.04 32.52 -9.95
N ASN A 360 -15.41 33.11 -11.09
CA ASN A 360 -16.55 34.03 -11.22
C ASN A 360 -17.46 33.60 -12.38
N PRO A 361 -18.19 32.47 -12.23
CA PRO A 361 -18.95 31.85 -13.32
C PRO A 361 -20.13 32.70 -13.84
N THR A 362 -20.50 33.77 -13.13
CA THR A 362 -21.53 34.73 -13.55
C THR A 362 -21.03 35.77 -14.55
N LEU A 363 -19.73 35.82 -14.83
CA LEU A 363 -19.16 36.75 -15.80
C LEU A 363 -19.58 36.38 -17.23
N PRO A 364 -19.95 37.36 -18.08
CA PRO A 364 -20.28 37.09 -19.48
C PRO A 364 -19.10 36.46 -20.23
N SER A 365 -19.40 35.54 -21.15
CA SER A 365 -18.37 34.90 -21.98
C SER A 365 -17.77 35.87 -22.99
N ASN A 366 -18.60 36.74 -23.58
CA ASN A 366 -18.17 37.78 -24.51
C ASN A 366 -17.77 39.05 -23.73
N LEU A 367 -16.59 39.60 -24.05
CA LEU A 367 -16.07 40.83 -23.42
C LEU A 367 -16.90 42.07 -23.74
N ASP A 368 -17.57 42.11 -24.89
CA ASP A 368 -18.41 43.26 -25.28
C ASP A 368 -19.63 43.44 -24.36
N GLU A 369 -20.00 42.38 -23.62
CA GLU A 369 -21.11 42.38 -22.67
C GLU A 369 -20.68 42.80 -21.26
N TRP A 370 -19.38 43.08 -21.04
CA TRP A 370 -18.86 43.36 -19.71
C TRP A 370 -19.19 44.77 -19.23
N THR A 371 -19.74 44.86 -18.03
CA THR A 371 -19.95 46.11 -17.29
C THR A 371 -18.74 46.46 -16.42
N ASN A 372 -18.70 47.68 -15.91
CA ASN A 372 -17.68 48.08 -14.91
C ASN A 372 -17.68 47.18 -13.67
N ASP A 373 -18.85 46.69 -13.25
CA ASP A 373 -18.97 45.77 -12.11
C ASP A 373 -18.32 44.42 -12.43
N ASN A 374 -18.46 43.92 -13.67
CA ASN A 374 -17.79 42.69 -14.10
C ASN A 374 -16.26 42.81 -14.02
N PHE A 375 -15.70 43.94 -14.47
CA PHE A 375 -14.26 44.20 -14.33
C PHE A 375 -13.83 44.33 -12.87
N LEU A 376 -14.64 44.97 -12.02
CA LEU A 376 -14.36 45.10 -10.59
C LEU A 376 -14.36 43.76 -9.86
N THR A 377 -15.28 42.86 -10.21
CA THR A 377 -15.33 41.48 -9.70
C THR A 377 -14.07 40.71 -10.07
N LEU A 378 -13.66 40.73 -11.34
CA LEU A 378 -12.44 40.06 -11.78
C LEU A 378 -11.19 40.67 -11.12
N LYS A 379 -11.12 42.01 -11.05
CA LYS A 379 -10.02 42.75 -10.39
C LYS A 379 -9.86 42.35 -8.93
N THR A 380 -10.98 42.24 -8.20
CA THR A 380 -10.98 41.86 -6.79
C THR A 380 -10.47 40.44 -6.61
N THR A 381 -10.94 39.51 -7.46
CA THR A 381 -10.52 38.10 -7.45
C THR A 381 -9.04 37.93 -7.77
N LEU A 382 -8.53 38.66 -8.77
CA LEU A 382 -7.15 38.51 -9.23
C LEU A 382 -6.15 39.41 -8.50
N LYS A 383 -6.58 40.19 -7.50
CA LYS A 383 -5.79 41.26 -6.88
C LYS A 383 -4.39 40.82 -6.49
N GLN A 384 -4.25 39.65 -5.83
CA GLN A 384 -2.94 39.16 -5.42
C GLN A 384 -2.14 38.60 -6.61
N CYS A 385 -2.80 37.83 -7.49
CA CYS A 385 -2.18 37.27 -8.68
C CYS A 385 -1.59 38.35 -9.61
N LEU A 386 -2.33 39.46 -9.82
CA LEU A 386 -1.92 40.59 -10.67
C LEU A 386 -0.61 41.24 -10.21
N SER A 387 -0.30 41.18 -8.92
CA SER A 387 0.94 41.74 -8.36
C SER A 387 2.20 40.94 -8.71
N HIS A 388 2.03 39.69 -9.18
CA HIS A 388 3.11 38.77 -9.54
C HIS A 388 3.33 38.63 -11.06
N ILE A 389 2.54 39.33 -11.87
CA ILE A 389 2.71 39.37 -13.33
C ILE A 389 3.84 40.33 -13.71
N ARG A 390 4.77 39.87 -14.55
CA ARG A 390 5.91 40.64 -15.06
C ARG A 390 5.52 41.43 -16.32
N TYR A 391 4.60 42.38 -16.21
CA TYR A 391 4.03 43.13 -17.34
C TYR A 391 5.05 43.66 -18.36
N PHE A 392 6.20 44.14 -17.87
CA PHE A 392 7.26 44.70 -18.73
C PHE A 392 8.10 43.66 -19.48
N SER A 393 7.83 42.37 -19.26
CA SER A 393 8.40 41.24 -20.01
C SER A 393 7.44 40.71 -21.09
N ILE A 394 6.24 41.30 -21.21
CA ILE A 394 5.25 40.93 -22.23
C ILE A 394 5.50 41.78 -23.49
N SER A 395 5.41 41.16 -24.66
CA SER A 395 5.64 41.88 -25.92
C SER A 395 4.58 42.96 -26.15
N GLY A 396 4.93 44.06 -26.81
CA GLY A 396 3.96 45.13 -27.09
C GLY A 396 2.74 44.65 -27.90
N LYS A 397 2.95 43.65 -28.77
CA LYS A 397 1.88 42.96 -29.51
C LYS A 397 0.93 42.25 -28.54
N ASP A 398 1.46 41.42 -27.64
CA ASP A 398 0.65 40.65 -26.70
C ASP A 398 -0.04 41.56 -25.67
N VAL A 399 0.58 42.68 -25.28
CA VAL A 399 -0.08 43.69 -24.44
C VAL A 399 -1.33 44.22 -25.14
N PHE A 400 -1.23 44.55 -26.42
CA PHE A 400 -2.36 45.07 -27.20
C PHE A 400 -3.46 44.01 -27.38
N GLU A 401 -3.08 42.78 -27.76
CA GLU A 401 -4.05 41.72 -28.05
C GLU A 401 -4.68 41.10 -26.79
N MET A 402 -3.89 40.93 -25.71
CA MET A 402 -4.30 40.12 -24.55
C MET A 402 -4.56 40.93 -23.28
N ILE A 403 -3.88 42.05 -23.08
CA ILE A 403 -4.00 42.85 -21.83
C ILE A 403 -4.95 44.03 -22.03
N SER A 404 -4.88 44.73 -23.17
CA SER A 404 -5.72 45.89 -23.47
C SER A 404 -7.23 45.65 -23.28
N PRO A 405 -7.80 44.48 -23.66
CA PRO A 405 -9.23 44.21 -23.42
C PRO A 405 -9.60 44.21 -21.92
N TYR A 406 -8.62 43.95 -21.05
CA TYR A 406 -8.78 43.88 -19.61
C TYR A 406 -8.21 45.08 -18.86
N GLN A 407 -7.86 46.19 -19.54
CA GLN A 407 -7.16 47.34 -18.93
C GLN A 407 -7.82 47.87 -17.64
N GLN A 408 -9.14 47.74 -17.50
CA GLN A 408 -9.91 48.21 -16.34
C GLN A 408 -9.55 47.47 -15.03
N ILE A 409 -8.98 46.26 -15.11
CA ILE A 409 -8.56 45.51 -13.91
C ILE A 409 -7.20 45.98 -13.39
N LEU A 410 -6.45 46.74 -14.19
CA LEU A 410 -5.13 47.27 -13.82
C LEU A 410 -5.26 48.61 -13.11
N GLU A 411 -4.25 48.94 -12.29
CA GLU A 411 -4.15 50.29 -11.73
C GLU A 411 -3.87 51.31 -12.85
N PRO A 412 -4.55 52.48 -12.89
CA PRO A 412 -4.40 53.46 -13.97
C PRO A 412 -2.95 53.87 -14.20
N LYS A 413 -2.17 53.92 -13.11
CA LYS A 413 -0.75 54.26 -13.15
C LYS A 413 0.10 53.16 -13.79
N LEU A 414 -0.18 51.90 -13.49
CA LEU A 414 0.49 50.74 -14.08
C LEU A 414 0.20 50.69 -15.58
N TRP A 415 -1.06 50.85 -15.98
CA TRP A 415 -1.44 50.87 -17.40
C TRP A 415 -0.75 52.00 -18.19
N SER A 416 -0.68 53.19 -17.59
CA SER A 416 0.06 54.32 -18.19
C SER A 416 1.55 53.99 -18.37
N ASP A 417 2.20 53.38 -17.37
CA ASP A 417 3.61 53.05 -17.42
C ASP A 417 3.90 51.89 -18.41
N ILE A 418 3.00 50.91 -18.55
CA ILE A 418 3.08 49.85 -19.58
C ILE A 418 3.07 50.49 -20.98
N ASN A 419 2.08 51.34 -21.27
CA ASN A 419 1.99 52.02 -22.57
C ASN A 419 3.20 52.91 -22.84
N LYS A 420 3.69 53.62 -21.81
CA LYS A 420 4.89 54.46 -21.91
C LYS A 420 6.12 53.64 -22.27
N LYS A 421 6.28 52.43 -21.71
CA LYS A 421 7.39 51.54 -22.00
C LYS A 421 7.32 50.98 -23.43
N ILE A 422 6.13 50.70 -23.94
CA ILE A 422 5.91 50.24 -25.32
C ILE A 422 6.22 51.36 -26.33
N MET A 423 5.72 52.58 -26.10
CA MET A 423 5.90 53.70 -27.02
C MET A 423 7.29 54.34 -26.93
N THR A 424 7.88 54.35 -25.74
CA THR A 424 9.17 55.00 -25.46
C THR A 424 10.03 54.16 -24.51
N PRO A 425 10.71 53.10 -24.99
CA PRO A 425 11.41 52.12 -24.14
C PRO A 425 12.46 52.72 -23.20
N ASN A 426 13.05 53.85 -23.58
CA ASN A 426 14.14 54.50 -22.86
C ASN A 426 13.68 55.49 -21.79
N LYS A 427 12.38 55.78 -21.66
CA LYS A 427 11.89 56.69 -20.62
C LYS A 427 11.71 55.98 -19.28
N PRO A 428 12.00 56.65 -18.15
CA PRO A 428 11.78 56.09 -16.83
C PRO A 428 10.28 55.93 -16.54
N ILE A 429 9.94 54.85 -15.86
CA ILE A 429 8.62 54.52 -15.32
C ILE A 429 8.69 54.50 -13.80
N SER A 430 7.54 54.64 -13.14
CA SER A 430 7.43 54.71 -11.68
C SER A 430 6.87 53.44 -11.05
N SER A 431 6.27 52.56 -11.86
CA SER A 431 5.78 51.26 -11.43
C SER A 431 6.93 50.31 -11.09
N THR A 432 6.72 49.46 -10.08
CA THR A 432 7.68 48.40 -9.72
C THR A 432 7.89 47.45 -10.89
N VAL A 433 9.15 47.26 -11.29
CA VAL A 433 9.52 46.34 -12.37
C VAL A 433 10.01 45.04 -11.74
N LEU A 434 9.24 43.97 -11.94
CA LEU A 434 9.69 42.62 -11.61
C LEU A 434 10.73 42.14 -12.63
N PRO A 435 11.81 41.45 -12.20
CA PRO A 435 12.82 40.93 -13.11
C PRO A 435 12.23 39.87 -14.04
N SER A 436 12.60 39.88 -15.33
CA SER A 436 12.16 38.87 -16.30
C SER A 436 12.52 37.44 -15.86
N ARG A 437 11.64 36.47 -16.12
CA ARG A 437 11.94 35.05 -15.85
C ARG A 437 13.11 34.60 -16.72
N LYS A 438 13.97 33.75 -16.17
CA LYS A 438 15.06 33.12 -16.91
C LYS A 438 14.49 31.93 -17.69
N ILE A 439 13.91 32.21 -18.86
CA ILE A 439 13.52 31.18 -19.81
C ILE A 439 14.80 30.62 -20.41
N LEU A 440 15.07 29.34 -20.17
CA LEU A 440 16.15 28.64 -20.83
C LEU A 440 15.73 28.44 -22.29
N ASN A 441 16.45 29.06 -23.22
CA ASN A 441 16.35 28.75 -24.65
C ASN A 441 16.95 27.37 -24.92
N VAL A 442 16.42 26.33 -24.28
CA VAL A 442 16.64 24.98 -24.77
C VAL A 442 15.53 24.75 -25.77
N THR A 443 15.87 24.81 -27.06
CA THR A 443 15.11 24.07 -28.06
C THR A 443 15.21 22.60 -27.66
N LEU A 444 14.21 22.14 -26.93
CA LEU A 444 14.02 20.75 -26.56
C LEU A 444 12.78 20.22 -27.25
N PRO A 445 12.80 18.93 -27.61
CA PRO A 445 11.83 18.31 -28.49
C PRO A 445 10.44 18.43 -27.88
N THR A 446 9.46 18.73 -28.73
CA THR A 446 8.04 18.50 -28.46
C THR A 446 7.89 17.15 -27.77
N ARG A 447 7.32 17.15 -26.55
CA ARG A 447 6.86 15.94 -25.89
C ARG A 447 5.77 15.32 -26.76
N THR A 448 6.13 14.37 -27.62
CA THR A 448 5.24 13.27 -27.94
C THR A 448 5.13 12.44 -26.66
N THR A 449 3.97 12.48 -26.03
CA THR A 449 3.64 11.57 -24.94
C THR A 449 3.81 10.15 -25.45
N LEU A 450 4.63 9.33 -24.77
CA LEU A 450 4.79 7.92 -25.11
C LEU A 450 3.41 7.25 -25.04
N SER A 451 2.86 6.87 -26.19
CA SER A 451 1.55 6.21 -26.27
C SER A 451 1.71 4.70 -26.08
N SER A 452 2.17 4.26 -24.92
CA SER A 452 2.38 2.83 -24.62
C SER A 452 1.54 2.38 -23.43
N ASN A 453 0.95 1.18 -23.56
CA ASN A 453 0.27 0.48 -22.47
C ASN A 453 1.16 -0.56 -21.79
N ILE A 454 2.32 -0.89 -22.39
CA ILE A 454 3.23 -1.93 -21.88
C ILE A 454 4.48 -1.33 -21.24
N ILE A 455 5.09 -0.31 -21.87
CA ILE A 455 6.38 0.27 -21.45
C ILE A 455 6.25 1.69 -20.96
N THR A 456 7.14 2.06 -20.04
CA THR A 456 7.22 3.39 -19.45
C THR A 456 8.34 4.21 -20.11
N ASP A 457 8.40 5.51 -19.84
CA ASP A 457 9.52 6.35 -20.27
C ASP A 457 10.88 5.80 -19.82
N GLU A 458 10.94 5.21 -18.62
CA GLU A 458 12.16 4.60 -18.11
C GLU A 458 12.61 3.40 -18.95
N HIS A 459 11.66 2.55 -19.36
CA HIS A 459 11.94 1.45 -20.29
C HIS A 459 12.45 1.97 -21.64
N THR A 460 11.89 3.07 -22.16
CA THR A 460 12.39 3.66 -23.42
C THR A 460 13.81 4.18 -23.28
N LEU A 461 14.17 4.79 -22.14
CA LEU A 461 15.54 5.26 -21.88
C LEU A 461 16.52 4.09 -21.84
N GLU A 462 16.14 2.99 -21.21
CA GLU A 462 16.93 1.77 -21.16
C GLU A 462 17.12 1.14 -22.55
N ILE A 463 16.04 0.97 -23.32
CA ILE A 463 16.10 0.46 -24.70
C ILE A 463 16.98 1.37 -25.59
N SER A 464 16.81 2.68 -25.51
CA SER A 464 17.66 3.65 -26.24
C SER A 464 19.13 3.53 -25.88
N SER A 465 19.44 3.25 -24.62
CA SER A 465 20.81 3.03 -24.17
C SER A 465 21.41 1.76 -24.79
N TRP A 466 20.58 0.73 -24.97
CA TRP A 466 20.99 -0.52 -25.61
C TRP A 466 21.20 -0.37 -27.12
N ILE A 467 20.38 0.45 -27.78
CA ILE A 467 20.56 0.82 -29.20
C ILE A 467 21.91 1.52 -29.39
N ASP A 468 22.23 2.51 -28.55
CA ASP A 468 23.52 3.23 -28.61
C ASP A 468 24.71 2.48 -28.01
N LYS A 469 24.51 1.24 -27.54
CA LYS A 469 25.55 0.39 -26.89
C LYS A 469 26.29 1.10 -25.75
N ARG A 470 25.58 1.90 -24.95
CA ARG A 470 26.17 2.63 -23.83
C ARG A 470 26.49 1.71 -22.65
N GLU A 471 27.56 2.05 -21.92
CA GLU A 471 27.88 1.39 -20.64
C GLU A 471 26.90 1.79 -19.52
N SER A 472 26.41 3.03 -19.55
CA SER A 472 25.45 3.58 -18.59
C SER A 472 24.16 4.03 -19.28
N ASN A 473 23.03 3.72 -18.65
CA ASN A 473 21.72 4.06 -19.18
C ASN A 473 21.50 5.58 -19.22
N TYR A 474 20.71 6.05 -20.18
CA TYR A 474 20.13 7.39 -20.13
C TYR A 474 19.27 7.51 -18.86
N THR A 475 19.50 8.57 -18.08
CA THR A 475 18.72 8.90 -16.89
C THR A 475 17.66 9.96 -17.17
N GLU A 476 17.93 10.83 -18.15
CA GLU A 476 17.04 11.89 -18.63
C GLU A 476 17.28 12.10 -20.15
N ASN A 477 16.35 12.76 -20.83
CA ASN A 477 16.44 13.18 -22.24
C ASN A 477 16.72 12.03 -23.24
N ASN A 478 15.70 11.22 -23.53
CA ASN A 478 15.80 10.14 -24.52
C ASN A 478 16.14 10.72 -25.92
N PRO A 479 17.28 10.35 -26.55
CA PRO A 479 17.67 10.84 -27.87
C PRO A 479 16.80 10.26 -29.00
N TYR A 480 15.98 9.26 -28.69
CA TYR A 480 15.06 8.65 -29.63
C TYR A 480 13.61 9.02 -29.32
N GLU A 481 12.80 9.05 -30.38
CA GLU A 481 11.35 9.11 -30.36
C GLU A 481 10.80 7.72 -30.69
N PHE A 482 9.83 7.27 -29.90
CA PHE A 482 9.17 5.96 -30.05
C PHE A 482 7.75 6.21 -30.57
N GLU A 483 7.56 6.02 -31.86
CA GLU A 483 6.26 6.17 -32.52
C GLU A 483 5.53 4.82 -32.51
N LEU A 484 4.37 4.74 -31.86
CA LEU A 484 3.58 3.51 -31.82
C LEU A 484 2.95 3.22 -33.19
N LEU A 485 3.40 2.16 -33.85
CA LEU A 485 2.86 1.71 -35.13
C LEU A 485 1.67 0.78 -34.95
N VAL A 486 1.80 -0.22 -34.06
CA VAL A 486 0.82 -1.31 -33.91
C VAL A 486 0.59 -1.61 -32.44
N ARG A 487 -0.67 -1.86 -32.07
CA ARG A 487 -1.07 -2.40 -30.77
C ARG A 487 -2.05 -3.55 -30.95
N GLY A 488 -1.83 -4.66 -30.27
CA GLY A 488 -2.66 -5.85 -30.40
C GLY A 488 -4.14 -5.63 -30.12
N SER A 489 -4.48 -4.92 -29.03
CA SER A 489 -5.89 -4.57 -28.72
C SER A 489 -6.55 -3.64 -29.72
N ARG A 490 -5.77 -2.83 -30.46
CA ARG A 490 -6.27 -1.87 -31.45
C ARG A 490 -6.38 -2.48 -32.84
N ASP A 491 -5.34 -3.22 -33.26
CA ASP A 491 -5.13 -3.59 -34.66
C ASP A 491 -5.24 -5.10 -34.91
N GLY A 492 -5.22 -5.92 -33.85
CA GLY A 492 -5.32 -7.37 -33.93
C GLY A 492 -4.04 -8.10 -33.48
N PHE A 493 -4.22 -9.37 -33.10
CA PHE A 493 -3.18 -10.21 -32.47
C PHE A 493 -2.46 -11.18 -33.41
N ASP A 494 -2.74 -11.17 -34.72
CA ASP A 494 -1.99 -12.00 -35.66
C ASP A 494 -0.63 -11.37 -35.96
N VAL A 495 0.42 -12.18 -36.06
CA VAL A 495 1.74 -11.69 -36.50
C VAL A 495 1.68 -11.04 -37.89
N LYS A 496 0.72 -11.42 -38.76
CA LYS A 496 0.47 -10.72 -40.03
C LYS A 496 0.17 -9.24 -39.85
N THR A 497 -0.52 -8.86 -38.78
CA THR A 497 -0.80 -7.46 -38.47
C THR A 497 0.50 -6.66 -38.29
N ILE A 498 1.52 -7.24 -37.65
CA ILE A 498 2.85 -6.60 -37.53
C ILE A 498 3.41 -6.32 -38.92
N TYR A 499 3.33 -7.29 -39.83
CA TYR A 499 3.83 -7.14 -41.20
C TYR A 499 3.03 -6.16 -42.06
N GLU A 500 1.73 -6.03 -41.85
CA GLU A 500 0.89 -5.11 -42.60
C GLU A 500 1.25 -3.65 -42.31
N PHE A 501 1.52 -3.33 -41.05
CA PHE A 501 1.83 -1.97 -40.59
C PHE A 501 3.33 -1.64 -40.59
N CYS A 502 4.20 -2.64 -40.43
CA CYS A 502 5.66 -2.43 -40.34
C CYS A 502 6.39 -2.77 -41.66
N ASP A 503 5.67 -2.88 -42.78
CA ASP A 503 6.30 -3.15 -44.09
C ASP A 503 7.26 -2.03 -44.48
N LYS A 504 8.52 -2.40 -44.71
CA LYS A 504 9.67 -1.53 -44.99
C LYS A 504 10.00 -0.53 -43.90
N VAL A 505 9.50 -0.75 -42.67
CA VAL A 505 9.89 0.02 -41.51
C VAL A 505 11.15 -0.59 -40.90
N SER A 506 12.13 0.26 -40.58
CA SER A 506 13.37 -0.12 -39.91
C SER A 506 13.39 0.43 -38.48
N ASN A 507 14.41 0.09 -37.69
CA ASN A 507 14.54 0.53 -36.30
C ASN A 507 13.29 0.27 -35.45
N THR A 508 12.75 -0.94 -35.57
CA THR A 508 11.50 -1.33 -34.93
C THR A 508 11.76 -1.99 -33.58
N VAL A 509 11.05 -1.58 -32.54
CA VAL A 509 11.05 -2.25 -31.23
C VAL A 509 9.73 -2.98 -31.05
N VAL A 510 9.80 -4.30 -30.88
CA VAL A 510 8.63 -5.13 -30.54
C VAL A 510 8.62 -5.38 -29.05
N VAL A 511 7.49 -5.09 -28.41
CA VAL A 511 7.29 -5.26 -26.96
C VAL A 511 6.04 -6.09 -26.71
N LEU A 512 6.13 -7.02 -25.77
CA LEU A 512 5.12 -8.04 -25.47
C LEU A 512 4.85 -8.07 -23.98
N LYS A 513 3.57 -8.15 -23.59
CA LYS A 513 3.16 -8.45 -22.22
C LYS A 513 2.64 -9.88 -22.14
N VAL A 514 3.35 -10.77 -21.45
CA VAL A 514 3.01 -12.19 -21.39
C VAL A 514 1.83 -12.40 -20.44
N LYS A 515 0.80 -13.11 -20.92
CA LYS A 515 -0.45 -13.33 -20.19
C LYS A 515 -0.19 -14.04 -18.85
N ASP A 516 -0.81 -13.53 -17.78
CA ASP A 516 -0.81 -14.11 -16.43
C ASP A 516 0.56 -14.21 -15.72
N THR A 517 1.60 -13.51 -16.22
CA THR A 517 2.96 -13.55 -15.63
C THR A 517 3.52 -12.18 -15.23
N GLY A 518 3.00 -11.11 -15.84
CA GLY A 518 3.53 -9.76 -15.71
C GLY A 518 4.86 -9.53 -16.46
N GLU A 519 5.44 -10.56 -17.11
CA GLU A 519 6.69 -10.44 -17.87
C GLU A 519 6.53 -9.52 -19.09
N ILE A 520 7.51 -8.64 -19.30
CA ILE A 520 7.60 -7.77 -20.46
C ILE A 520 8.81 -8.20 -21.28
N LEU A 521 8.56 -8.78 -22.45
CA LEU A 521 9.58 -9.33 -23.35
C LEU A 521 9.61 -8.54 -24.65
N GLY A 522 10.71 -8.61 -25.38
CA GLY A 522 10.76 -7.94 -26.67
C GLY A 522 12.07 -8.11 -27.42
N GLY A 523 12.17 -7.39 -28.52
CA GLY A 523 13.39 -7.32 -29.32
C GLY A 523 13.41 -6.12 -30.26
N TYR A 524 14.63 -5.76 -30.66
CA TYR A 524 14.90 -4.65 -31.56
C TYR A 524 15.35 -5.16 -32.94
N ILE A 525 14.75 -4.57 -33.96
CA ILE A 525 14.90 -4.90 -35.38
C ILE A 525 15.45 -3.65 -36.09
N PRO A 526 16.78 -3.54 -36.27
CA PRO A 526 17.38 -2.35 -36.89
C PRO A 526 17.16 -2.28 -38.42
N CYS A 527 16.80 -3.38 -39.06
CA CYS A 527 16.63 -3.50 -40.51
C CYS A 527 15.16 -3.38 -40.95
N GLU A 528 14.93 -3.13 -42.24
CA GLU A 528 13.58 -3.09 -42.82
C GLU A 528 12.90 -4.47 -42.80
N LEU A 529 11.68 -4.55 -42.27
CA LEU A 529 10.83 -5.75 -42.38
C LEU A 529 10.17 -5.81 -43.77
N ASN A 530 10.15 -6.98 -44.41
CA ASN A 530 9.51 -7.15 -45.72
C ASN A 530 8.37 -8.17 -45.63
N LYS A 531 7.14 -7.75 -45.90
CA LYS A 531 5.97 -8.64 -45.82
C LYS A 531 5.85 -9.65 -46.97
N ASN A 532 6.59 -9.46 -48.06
CA ASN A 532 6.49 -10.29 -49.27
C ASN A 532 7.63 -11.32 -49.41
N LYS A 533 8.60 -11.32 -48.49
CA LYS A 533 9.80 -12.16 -48.61
C LYS A 533 10.08 -12.90 -47.31
N ASN A 534 10.10 -14.23 -47.38
CA ASN A 534 10.68 -15.06 -46.33
C ASN A 534 12.21 -14.94 -46.40
N ASP A 535 12.87 -14.54 -45.31
CA ASP A 535 14.32 -14.32 -45.31
C ASP A 535 14.94 -14.49 -43.91
N CYS A 536 16.24 -14.75 -43.90
CA CYS A 536 17.08 -14.78 -42.71
C CYS A 536 17.90 -13.50 -42.70
N ILE A 537 17.54 -12.54 -41.85
CA ILE A 537 18.09 -11.19 -41.89
C ILE A 537 19.32 -11.10 -40.99
N ASN A 538 20.47 -10.78 -41.61
CA ASN A 538 21.71 -10.54 -40.89
C ASN A 538 21.64 -9.24 -40.08
N SER A 539 22.01 -9.28 -38.80
CA SER A 539 22.12 -8.06 -37.98
C SER A 539 23.16 -8.20 -36.88
N GLN A 540 23.96 -7.16 -36.67
CA GLN A 540 24.90 -7.02 -35.55
C GLN A 540 24.34 -6.21 -34.39
N ASP A 541 23.27 -5.45 -34.64
CA ASP A 541 22.71 -4.48 -33.69
C ASP A 541 21.38 -4.95 -33.09
N SER A 542 20.81 -6.03 -33.60
CA SER A 542 19.62 -6.65 -32.99
C SER A 542 19.91 -7.17 -31.59
N PHE A 543 18.94 -7.02 -30.71
CA PHE A 543 18.96 -7.56 -29.37
C PHE A 543 17.55 -8.00 -28.96
N THR A 544 17.49 -8.92 -28.02
CA THR A 544 16.26 -9.31 -27.32
C THR A 544 16.37 -8.93 -25.85
N PHE A 545 15.23 -8.77 -25.19
CA PHE A 545 15.23 -8.35 -23.80
C PHE A 545 14.06 -8.87 -23.00
N SER A 546 14.25 -8.87 -21.68
CA SER A 546 13.18 -8.86 -20.67
C SER A 546 13.34 -7.62 -19.82
N LEU A 547 12.33 -6.77 -19.76
CA LEU A 547 12.40 -5.53 -18.97
C LEU A 547 12.13 -5.81 -17.49
N LYS A 548 12.80 -5.03 -16.63
CA LYS A 548 12.53 -5.04 -15.19
C LYS A 548 11.07 -4.69 -14.92
N ASN A 549 10.52 -5.32 -13.89
CA ASN A 549 9.16 -5.09 -13.41
C ASN A 549 9.09 -5.46 -11.93
N THR A 550 7.90 -5.53 -11.34
CA THR A 550 7.71 -5.92 -9.93
C THR A 550 8.29 -7.30 -9.60
N ASN A 551 8.35 -8.22 -10.57
CA ASN A 551 8.78 -9.60 -10.41
C ASN A 551 10.27 -9.80 -10.78
N LEU A 552 10.86 -8.87 -11.54
CA LEU A 552 12.23 -8.92 -12.04
C LEU A 552 13.00 -7.64 -11.70
N LYS A 553 13.93 -7.73 -10.74
CA LYS A 553 14.68 -6.58 -10.21
C LYS A 553 15.52 -5.83 -11.26
N ASN A 554 16.10 -6.54 -12.23
CA ASN A 554 16.99 -5.98 -13.25
C ASN A 554 16.61 -6.49 -14.63
N SER A 555 16.61 -5.59 -15.63
CA SER A 555 16.36 -5.94 -17.02
C SER A 555 17.46 -6.89 -17.55
N ILE A 556 17.06 -7.79 -18.44
CA ILE A 556 17.95 -8.71 -19.14
C ILE A 556 18.07 -8.22 -20.58
N LEU A 557 19.27 -7.82 -20.99
CA LEU A 557 19.63 -7.57 -22.39
C LEU A 557 20.39 -8.79 -22.93
N SER A 558 19.98 -9.30 -24.08
CA SER A 558 20.68 -10.37 -24.81
C SER A 558 20.99 -9.91 -26.22
N ARG A 559 22.27 -9.70 -26.55
CA ARG A 559 22.67 -9.25 -27.89
C ARG A 559 22.84 -10.44 -28.83
N VAL A 560 22.69 -10.16 -30.12
CA VAL A 560 22.96 -11.15 -31.16
C VAL A 560 24.43 -11.57 -31.13
N LYS A 561 24.65 -12.88 -31.20
CA LYS A 561 25.97 -13.53 -31.24
C LYS A 561 26.28 -14.11 -32.62
N ASN A 562 25.27 -14.72 -33.26
CA ASN A 562 25.37 -15.16 -34.64
C ASN A 562 24.50 -14.27 -35.53
N PHE A 563 25.18 -13.36 -36.25
CA PHE A 563 24.54 -12.31 -37.02
C PHE A 563 23.67 -12.85 -38.13
N ASP A 564 24.02 -13.98 -38.75
CA ASP A 564 23.26 -14.55 -39.87
C ASP A 564 21.85 -15.00 -39.48
N TYR A 565 21.64 -15.33 -38.20
CA TYR A 565 20.36 -15.82 -37.67
C TYR A 565 19.77 -14.86 -36.63
N ALA A 566 20.03 -13.55 -36.79
CA ALA A 566 19.51 -12.53 -35.90
C ALA A 566 17.98 -12.51 -35.95
N ILE A 567 17.42 -12.38 -37.16
CA ILE A 567 15.97 -12.27 -37.36
C ILE A 567 15.54 -13.23 -38.45
N LEU A 568 14.57 -14.10 -38.14
CA LEU A 568 13.95 -14.98 -39.12
C LEU A 568 12.58 -14.41 -39.49
N ASN A 569 12.50 -13.88 -40.70
CA ASN A 569 11.35 -13.17 -41.23
C ASN A 569 10.49 -14.12 -42.08
N TYR A 570 9.31 -14.51 -41.60
CA TYR A 570 8.44 -15.48 -42.28
C TYR A 570 6.98 -14.97 -42.35
N PRO A 571 6.72 -13.88 -43.07
CA PRO A 571 5.39 -13.27 -43.14
C PRO A 571 4.31 -14.20 -43.73
N GLN A 572 4.66 -15.06 -44.69
CA GLN A 572 3.72 -15.99 -45.31
C GLN A 572 3.16 -17.01 -44.32
N ASP A 573 3.94 -17.33 -43.28
CA ASP A 573 3.62 -18.31 -42.25
C ASP A 573 3.10 -17.67 -40.95
N SER A 574 2.84 -16.35 -40.94
CA SER A 574 2.54 -15.55 -39.73
C SER A 574 3.60 -15.74 -38.64
N ARG A 575 4.89 -15.61 -38.96
CA ARG A 575 5.99 -15.90 -38.02
C ARG A 575 7.09 -14.84 -38.07
N ILE A 576 7.53 -14.40 -36.89
CA ILE A 576 8.72 -13.56 -36.74
C ILE A 576 9.55 -14.05 -35.55
N TYR A 577 10.83 -14.34 -35.78
CA TYR A 577 11.72 -14.88 -34.75
C TYR A 577 12.94 -14.00 -34.54
N PHE A 578 13.28 -13.75 -33.28
CA PHE A 578 14.59 -13.23 -32.88
C PHE A 578 15.50 -14.41 -32.60
N GLY A 579 16.11 -14.94 -33.67
CA GLY A 579 16.79 -16.22 -33.68
C GLY A 579 15.92 -17.32 -33.09
N HIS A 580 16.39 -17.95 -32.03
CA HIS A 580 15.61 -18.92 -31.24
C HIS A 580 15.24 -18.42 -29.85
N THR A 581 15.63 -17.19 -29.50
CA THR A 581 15.45 -16.64 -28.15
C THR A 581 14.01 -16.23 -27.89
N LEU A 582 13.36 -15.65 -28.90
CA LEU A 582 11.96 -15.22 -28.84
C LEU A 582 11.28 -15.53 -30.19
N CYS A 583 10.28 -16.41 -30.15
CA CYS A 583 9.55 -16.85 -31.33
C CYS A 583 8.09 -16.44 -31.25
N LEU A 584 7.60 -15.68 -32.24
CA LEU A 584 6.21 -15.22 -32.35
C LEU A 584 5.52 -15.90 -33.53
N VAL A 585 4.38 -16.55 -33.28
CA VAL A 585 3.68 -17.37 -34.28
C VAL A 585 2.18 -17.18 -34.23
N GLY A 586 1.59 -16.94 -35.40
CA GLY A 586 0.15 -16.95 -35.61
C GLY A 586 -0.56 -15.89 -34.78
N ASN A 587 -1.70 -16.27 -34.20
CA ASN A 587 -2.44 -15.39 -33.31
C ASN A 587 -1.86 -15.42 -31.89
N LEU A 588 -1.20 -14.33 -31.52
CA LEU A 588 -0.42 -14.18 -30.28
C LEU A 588 -1.26 -14.24 -29.00
N LYS A 589 -2.59 -14.12 -29.08
CA LYS A 589 -3.49 -14.13 -27.92
C LYS A 589 -4.17 -15.47 -27.69
N THR A 590 -4.46 -16.21 -28.77
CA THR A 590 -5.38 -17.36 -28.72
C THR A 590 -4.72 -18.70 -29.01
N GLU A 591 -3.70 -18.75 -29.87
CA GLU A 591 -3.18 -20.02 -30.39
C GLU A 591 -2.08 -20.67 -29.53
N LYS A 592 -1.56 -19.96 -28.50
CA LYS A 592 -0.47 -20.42 -27.61
C LYS A 592 0.69 -21.04 -28.37
N ASN A 593 1.16 -20.33 -29.41
CA ASN A 593 2.23 -20.80 -30.30
C ASN A 593 3.57 -20.07 -30.12
N SER A 594 3.60 -18.99 -29.35
CA SER A 594 4.83 -18.24 -29.05
C SER A 594 5.63 -18.91 -27.94
N CYS A 595 6.96 -18.86 -28.04
CA CYS A 595 7.85 -19.49 -27.06
C CYS A 595 9.22 -18.81 -26.99
N CYS A 596 9.96 -19.12 -25.93
CA CYS A 596 11.38 -18.78 -25.79
C CYS A 596 12.20 -20.07 -25.68
N LEU A 597 13.28 -20.20 -26.44
CA LEU A 597 14.14 -21.39 -26.39
C LEU A 597 15.45 -21.09 -25.67
N GLN A 598 15.96 -22.08 -24.95
CA GLN A 598 17.28 -22.04 -24.32
C GLN A 598 18.34 -22.36 -25.37
N ASN A 599 18.54 -21.43 -26.33
CA ASN A 599 19.50 -21.61 -27.42
C ASN A 599 20.46 -20.40 -27.51
N GLU A 600 21.68 -20.60 -27.04
CA GLU A 600 22.77 -19.58 -27.03
C GLU A 600 23.53 -19.50 -28.38
N PHE A 601 22.95 -20.06 -29.45
CA PHE A 601 23.53 -19.99 -30.79
C PHE A 601 23.35 -18.60 -31.42
N SER A 602 22.11 -18.08 -31.44
CA SER A 602 21.79 -16.82 -32.12
C SER A 602 22.02 -15.60 -31.23
N TYR A 603 21.73 -15.69 -29.94
CA TYR A 603 21.88 -14.60 -28.97
C TYR A 603 22.67 -15.08 -27.74
N GLU A 604 23.25 -14.13 -27.02
CA GLU A 604 24.17 -14.39 -25.90
C GLU A 604 23.57 -15.23 -24.76
N LYS A 605 22.30 -14.98 -24.40
CA LYS A 605 21.63 -15.64 -23.27
C LYS A 605 20.10 -15.65 -23.40
N PRO A 606 19.40 -16.56 -22.70
CA PRO A 606 17.95 -16.55 -22.62
C PRO A 606 17.41 -15.30 -21.91
N ILE A 607 16.21 -14.86 -22.29
CA ILE A 607 15.52 -13.70 -21.70
C ILE A 607 14.46 -14.10 -20.64
N ARG A 608 14.30 -15.39 -20.35
CA ARG A 608 13.40 -15.92 -19.31
C ARG A 608 14.11 -16.94 -18.42
N SER A 609 13.57 -17.16 -17.23
CA SER A 609 14.02 -18.20 -16.30
C SER A 609 13.98 -19.59 -16.93
N LYS A 610 14.84 -20.51 -16.45
CA LYS A 610 15.01 -21.87 -17.00
C LYS A 610 13.72 -22.69 -17.06
N GLU A 611 12.77 -22.43 -16.18
CA GLU A 611 11.46 -23.10 -16.16
C GLU A 611 10.51 -22.67 -17.29
N PHE A 612 10.80 -21.52 -17.93
CA PHE A 612 9.99 -20.93 -18.98
C PHE A 612 10.66 -20.96 -20.36
N VAL A 613 11.77 -21.68 -20.50
CA VAL A 613 12.48 -21.87 -21.77
C VAL A 613 12.61 -23.35 -22.07
N ASP A 614 12.36 -23.72 -23.33
CA ASP A 614 12.52 -25.10 -23.78
C ASP A 614 13.93 -25.33 -24.36
N LYS A 615 14.50 -26.51 -24.12
CA LYS A 615 15.80 -26.92 -24.68
C LYS A 615 15.67 -27.57 -26.07
N ASN A 616 14.44 -27.94 -26.45
CA ASN A 616 14.16 -28.59 -27.73
C ASN A 616 14.03 -27.56 -28.87
N TYR A 617 14.08 -28.04 -30.12
CA TYR A 617 13.79 -27.23 -31.30
C TYR A 617 12.35 -26.71 -31.27
N PHE A 618 12.07 -25.65 -32.02
CA PHE A 618 10.75 -25.01 -32.08
C PHE A 618 9.61 -25.99 -32.37
N SER A 619 9.84 -26.99 -33.25
CA SER A 619 8.86 -28.05 -33.59
C SER A 619 8.36 -28.83 -32.38
N ASP A 620 9.20 -28.97 -31.36
CA ASP A 620 8.98 -29.84 -30.19
C ASP A 620 8.85 -29.03 -28.89
N CYS A 621 8.70 -27.72 -29.00
CA CYS A 621 8.60 -26.82 -27.84
C CYS A 621 7.30 -27.08 -27.06
N LYS A 622 7.45 -27.47 -25.80
CA LYS A 622 6.37 -27.74 -24.83
C LYS A 622 5.99 -26.50 -24.03
N ILE A 623 6.91 -25.54 -23.92
CA ILE A 623 6.73 -24.33 -23.09
C ILE A 623 6.36 -23.15 -23.98
N LYS A 624 5.06 -23.02 -24.24
CA LYS A 624 4.48 -21.96 -25.06
C LYS A 624 3.63 -21.00 -24.23
N PHE A 625 3.49 -19.76 -24.68
CA PHE A 625 2.73 -18.72 -23.98
C PHE A 625 1.82 -17.92 -24.91
N ASN A 626 0.84 -17.25 -24.31
CA ASN A 626 -0.03 -16.26 -24.94
C ASN A 626 0.34 -14.86 -24.45
N LEU A 627 -0.05 -13.85 -25.22
CA LEU A 627 0.10 -12.45 -24.85
C LEU A 627 -1.20 -11.87 -24.29
N GLU A 628 -1.06 -11.01 -23.31
CA GLU A 628 -2.13 -10.09 -22.88
C GLU A 628 -2.24 -8.92 -23.87
N GLU A 629 -1.09 -8.37 -24.25
CA GLU A 629 -0.94 -7.25 -25.18
C GLU A 629 0.42 -7.32 -25.91
N TYR A 630 0.51 -6.73 -27.10
CA TYR A 630 1.79 -6.39 -27.73
C TYR A 630 1.74 -4.99 -28.36
N GLU A 631 2.90 -4.36 -28.46
CA GLU A 631 3.09 -3.05 -29.10
C GLU A 631 4.35 -3.07 -29.97
N VAL A 632 4.30 -2.36 -31.10
CA VAL A 632 5.42 -2.23 -32.02
C VAL A 632 5.68 -0.75 -32.28
N PHE A 633 6.92 -0.31 -32.09
CA PHE A 633 7.32 1.08 -32.21
C PHE A 633 8.34 1.26 -33.33
N GLU A 634 8.21 2.31 -34.13
CA GLU A 634 9.33 2.86 -34.90
C GLU A 634 10.17 3.75 -33.98
N VAL A 635 11.48 3.57 -34.04
CA VAL A 635 12.43 4.33 -33.22
C VAL A 635 13.28 5.23 -34.11
N SER A 636 13.14 6.54 -33.94
CA SER A 636 13.84 7.54 -34.75
C SER A 636 14.66 8.48 -33.88
N LYS A 637 15.83 8.93 -34.37
CA LYS A 637 16.64 9.92 -33.61
C LYS A 637 15.94 11.27 -33.66
N LYS A 638 15.77 11.90 -32.50
CA LYS A 638 15.25 13.26 -32.39
C LYS A 638 16.24 14.22 -33.06
N LYS A 639 15.71 15.11 -33.91
CA LYS A 639 16.49 16.11 -34.64
C LYS A 639 16.88 17.29 -33.76
#